data_AF-X6NB14-F1
#
_entry.id   AF-X6NB14-F1
#
_cell.length_a   1.000
_cell.length_b   1.000
_cell.length_c   1.000
_cell.angle_alpha   90.00
_cell.angle_beta   90.00
_cell.angle_gamma   90.00
#
_symmetry.space_group_name_H-M   'P 1'
#
loop_
_entity.id
_entity.type
_entity.pdbx_description
1 polymer ?
#
loop_
_entity_poly.entity_id
_entity_poly.type
_entity_poly.pdbx_seq_one_letter_code
_entity_poly.pdbx_strand_id
1 'polypeptide(L)'
;ESLLKKQKNELLLVLTSDFESNLPQEWRQYSENVAAYQTVNDFKRAIDRFVTDAVRKHLILHYWHKAENFTQYAQIKHILEKKHYQGALTKSFILIVHIDKNLTTNPFPLVFSRDICNCLCLFFLGGKKKGNGNVYTWINEEKILKNMRRALAHIRFPSFVDVQMELEKLSHIFKDPKLRELAEAIKVRIQKFVTSGVGFNKKTTEKFSIGYNFFEKYQHAIDRSLTMVLINLLLSLYENGYLQARFNGKDEKLDRLFVESLKNVSVVPMDHINNCIAEVIAGDEKMYDVKGSHQAKFPFSHCLHVWCEHKMSAIGANPKIVAITNEKRGGKKSNENGWKRKVCQSAKMLGTVLNDLEFLNKMELTYCDHYLFDLISENFTSAPEDVKKVMQKILACMVEMICQQTSVACIEATWYYYQHIVALFVQSILVCDNAILNRKLWALLTSFKSRPFEKVVQTTLEIWGFPFRDKQNNFTNVIALTESLCRGVSPISNFIEDFAPSTDNKLQQELLLLSQQMEMRRIAAKHLTSVSFARVEPHILSWSQQGLLKKKEAIPAIVKHWSEQAGLASQRLPHVILDLLAMSNALGKMNSSEKEYQYIVENFEKFIKLQRLEEMHKNEWIGKQLSLTSSESVLYNRMLERLYMDKTPSNKTLKAKINQNNHLIQEISKLKVFLTNDIVWMTEHVRFNTIEHESRENIERLDRMCKWLSYFQDINKKYQCSLHLWFLKQIRMLKGMDWAEAFITHPWVRSQFPLFHKSELSSVFSKFNSQPHNLPSFDPFLAIYEQTYLSFKERFNAILLQTRPSNDNSDEKSNIIPCLAALSVVCYFPTRHYSSQQLKGLFFFFL
;
A
#
# COMPACT_ATOMS: atom_id res chain seq x y z
N GLU A 1 -37.53 8.49 55.13
CA GLU A 1 -38.89 8.07 55.57
C GLU A 1 -39.03 6.61 56.00
N SER A 2 -38.58 5.59 55.24
CA SER A 2 -38.75 4.18 55.67
C SER A 2 -37.99 3.80 56.94
N LEU A 3 -36.83 4.44 57.20
CA LEU A 3 -36.06 4.33 58.44
C LEU A 3 -36.79 5.01 59.62
N LEU A 4 -37.22 6.26 59.42
CA LEU A 4 -38.01 7.04 60.40
C LEU A 4 -39.34 6.36 60.80
N LYS A 5 -39.98 5.62 59.88
CA LYS A 5 -41.21 4.86 60.18
C LYS A 5 -40.96 3.55 60.93
N LYS A 6 -39.74 2.98 60.87
CA LYS A 6 -39.39 1.71 61.54
C LYS A 6 -38.77 1.90 62.93
N GLN A 7 -38.14 3.05 63.20
CA GLN A 7 -37.38 3.29 64.43
C GLN A 7 -38.15 4.19 65.41
N LYS A 8 -39.20 3.64 66.03
CA LYS A 8 -39.70 4.20 67.28
C LYS A 8 -38.72 3.80 68.39
N ASN A 9 -38.20 4.78 69.12
CA ASN A 9 -37.45 4.63 70.37
C ASN A 9 -35.94 4.34 70.28
N GLU A 10 -35.24 4.79 69.23
CA GLU A 10 -33.79 4.57 69.09
C GLU A 10 -33.01 5.88 68.93
N LEU A 11 -31.80 5.92 69.51
CA LEU A 11 -30.74 6.87 69.14
C LEU A 11 -30.09 6.38 67.84
N LEU A 12 -30.15 7.17 66.77
CA LEU A 12 -29.56 6.86 65.48
C LEU A 12 -28.28 7.67 65.29
N LEU A 13 -27.16 6.98 65.10
CA LEU A 13 -25.92 7.61 64.63
C LEU A 13 -25.83 7.47 63.11
N VAL A 14 -25.58 8.58 62.40
CA VAL A 14 -25.32 8.61 60.97
C VAL A 14 -23.92 9.19 60.74
N LEU A 15 -23.01 8.42 60.15
CA LEU A 15 -21.70 8.92 59.74
C LEU A 15 -21.77 9.35 58.27
N THR A 16 -21.37 10.57 57.96
CA THR A 16 -21.37 11.11 56.60
C THR A 16 -20.11 11.92 56.32
N SER A 17 -19.70 11.98 55.07
CA SER A 17 -18.68 12.92 54.56
C SER A 17 -19.31 14.00 53.67
N ASP A 18 -20.65 14.13 53.71
CA ASP A 18 -21.45 15.02 52.87
C ASP A 18 -21.76 16.35 53.59
N PHE A 19 -22.19 17.38 52.85
CA PHE A 19 -22.48 18.71 53.42
C PHE A 19 -23.90 18.80 53.99
N GLU A 20 -24.10 19.66 55.01
CA GLU A 20 -25.41 19.94 55.62
C GLU A 20 -26.46 20.41 54.60
N SER A 21 -26.04 21.07 53.52
CA SER A 21 -26.92 21.56 52.45
C SER A 21 -27.66 20.45 51.70
N ASN A 22 -27.14 19.22 51.74
CA ASN A 22 -27.62 18.09 50.95
C ASN A 22 -28.72 17.27 51.66
N LEU A 23 -29.17 17.72 52.83
CA LEU A 23 -30.29 17.12 53.55
C LEU A 23 -31.63 17.47 52.91
N PRO A 24 -32.64 16.58 52.97
CA PRO A 24 -34.00 16.89 52.54
C PRO A 24 -34.50 18.15 53.24
N GLN A 25 -35.15 19.04 52.50
CA GLN A 25 -35.68 20.30 53.05
C GLN A 25 -36.64 20.04 54.25
N GLU A 26 -37.34 18.91 54.23
CA GLU A 26 -38.22 18.40 55.29
C GLU A 26 -37.52 18.18 56.65
N TRP A 27 -36.20 17.93 56.64
CA TRP A 27 -35.41 17.65 57.84
C TRP A 27 -34.89 18.93 58.51
N ARG A 28 -34.84 20.06 57.78
CA ARG A 28 -34.27 21.32 58.27
C ARG A 28 -34.99 21.88 59.50
N GLN A 29 -36.29 21.63 59.61
CA GLN A 29 -37.09 22.08 60.76
C GLN A 29 -36.81 21.29 62.05
N TYR A 30 -36.12 20.15 61.96
CA TYR A 30 -35.74 19.29 63.09
C TYR A 30 -34.23 19.28 63.33
N SER A 31 -33.44 19.99 62.51
CA SER A 31 -31.99 19.99 62.55
C SER A 31 -31.42 21.14 63.38
N GLU A 32 -30.54 20.82 64.32
CA GLU A 32 -29.76 21.80 65.07
C GLU A 32 -28.25 21.49 64.93
N ASN A 33 -27.43 22.53 64.77
CA ASN A 33 -25.99 22.36 64.67
C ASN A 33 -25.37 22.37 66.07
N VAL A 34 -24.57 21.35 66.39
CA VAL A 34 -23.91 21.25 67.70
C VAL A 34 -22.91 22.39 67.91
N ALA A 35 -22.35 22.96 66.85
CA ALA A 35 -21.49 24.14 66.93
C ALA A 35 -22.23 25.40 67.38
N ALA A 36 -23.57 25.42 67.33
CA ALA A 36 -24.36 26.57 67.79
C ALA A 36 -24.41 26.70 69.32
N TYR A 37 -24.01 25.67 70.08
CA TYR A 37 -23.98 25.71 71.54
C TYR A 37 -22.57 26.10 72.03
N GLN A 38 -22.49 27.22 72.75
CA GLN A 38 -21.21 27.76 73.24
C GLN A 38 -20.59 26.90 74.35
N THR A 39 -21.42 26.25 75.18
CA THR A 39 -20.95 25.38 76.27
C THR A 39 -21.66 24.03 76.29
N VAL A 40 -21.03 23.03 76.92
CA VAL A 40 -21.63 21.70 77.15
C VAL A 40 -22.93 21.80 77.96
N ASN A 41 -23.03 22.78 78.86
CA ASN A 41 -24.23 23.03 79.65
C ASN A 41 -25.37 23.60 78.79
N ASP A 42 -25.06 24.40 77.76
CA ASP A 42 -26.07 24.89 76.80
C ASP A 42 -26.64 23.75 75.97
N PHE A 43 -25.75 22.89 75.46
CA PHE A 43 -26.15 21.68 74.74
C PHE A 43 -27.03 20.78 75.63
N LYS A 44 -26.59 20.48 76.85
CA LYS A 44 -27.36 19.67 77.81
C LYS A 44 -28.74 20.27 78.09
N ARG A 45 -28.84 21.59 78.32
CA ARG A 45 -30.12 22.29 78.51
C ARG A 45 -31.02 22.21 77.28
N ALA A 46 -30.46 22.29 76.07
CA ALA A 46 -31.23 22.15 74.84
C ALA A 46 -31.80 20.73 74.69
N ILE A 47 -30.99 19.70 74.99
CA ILE A 47 -31.46 18.31 75.02
C ILE A 47 -32.54 18.12 76.08
N ASP A 48 -32.38 18.68 77.28
CA ASP A 48 -33.40 18.62 78.34
C ASP A 48 -34.72 19.25 77.91
N ARG A 49 -34.68 20.44 77.28
CA ARG A 49 -35.86 21.09 76.71
C ARG A 49 -36.55 20.24 75.66
N PHE A 50 -35.77 19.68 74.72
CA PHE A 50 -36.32 18.78 73.71
C PHE A 50 -36.97 17.56 74.34
N VAL A 51 -36.39 16.96 75.39
CA VAL A 51 -36.98 15.80 76.08
C VAL A 51 -38.30 16.17 76.77
N THR A 52 -38.47 17.40 77.23
CA THR A 52 -39.74 17.88 77.83
C THR A 52 -40.77 18.41 76.82
N ASP A 53 -40.38 18.67 75.57
CA ASP A 53 -41.24 19.27 74.53
C ASP A 53 -42.38 18.33 74.08
N ALA A 54 -43.65 18.66 74.35
CA ALA A 54 -44.77 17.79 73.98
C ALA A 54 -45.01 17.67 72.44
N VAL A 55 -44.46 18.60 71.64
CA VAL A 55 -44.75 18.74 70.20
C VAL A 55 -43.69 18.06 69.34
N ARG A 56 -42.41 18.29 69.64
CA ARG A 56 -41.31 17.75 68.82
C ARG A 56 -41.01 16.28 69.14
N LYS A 57 -41.12 15.41 68.13
CA LYS A 57 -40.85 13.96 68.23
C LYS A 57 -39.44 13.54 67.79
N HIS A 58 -38.78 14.37 66.98
CA HIS A 58 -37.47 14.09 66.40
C HIS A 58 -36.53 15.27 66.61
N LEU A 59 -35.28 14.98 66.97
CA LEU A 59 -34.18 15.94 66.99
C LEU A 59 -33.03 15.40 66.16
N ILE A 60 -32.61 16.18 65.16
CA ILE A 60 -31.47 15.87 64.29
C ILE A 60 -30.33 16.81 64.70
N LEU A 61 -29.18 16.26 65.06
CA LEU A 61 -28.02 17.00 65.51
C LEU A 61 -26.89 16.87 64.50
N HIS A 62 -26.32 18.00 64.07
CA HIS A 62 -25.17 18.04 63.18
C HIS A 62 -23.89 18.26 63.96
N TYR A 63 -22.94 17.34 63.84
CA TYR A 63 -21.64 17.44 64.48
C TYR A 63 -20.53 17.26 63.45
N TRP A 64 -19.64 18.24 63.34
CA TRP A 64 -18.44 18.14 62.51
C TRP A 64 -17.28 17.58 63.32
N HIS A 65 -16.88 16.35 62.98
CA HIS A 65 -15.79 15.69 63.64
C HIS A 65 -14.43 16.11 63.04
N LYS A 66 -13.58 16.63 63.92
CA LYS A 66 -12.15 16.87 63.68
C LYS A 66 -11.34 15.99 64.64
N ALA A 67 -10.13 15.59 64.25
CA ALA A 67 -9.25 14.76 65.08
C ALA A 67 -9.05 15.34 66.50
N GLU A 68 -8.92 16.65 66.59
CA GLU A 68 -8.71 17.42 67.83
C GLU A 68 -9.97 17.49 68.72
N ASN A 69 -11.16 17.23 68.17
CA ASN A 69 -12.45 17.41 68.85
C ASN A 69 -13.02 16.12 69.45
N PHE A 70 -12.20 15.08 69.62
CA PHE A 70 -12.66 13.79 70.16
C PHE A 70 -13.36 13.93 71.52
N THR A 71 -12.83 14.76 72.41
CA THR A 71 -13.43 15.02 73.73
C THR A 71 -14.84 15.61 73.61
N GLN A 72 -15.07 16.48 72.64
CA GLN A 72 -16.39 17.07 72.37
C GLN A 72 -17.37 16.00 71.88
N TYR A 73 -16.94 15.12 70.97
CA TYR A 73 -17.75 13.98 70.53
C TYR A 73 -18.13 13.07 71.70
N ALA A 74 -17.16 12.71 72.55
CA ALA A 74 -17.39 11.86 73.73
C ALA A 74 -18.40 12.50 74.69
N GLN A 75 -18.36 13.82 74.89
CA GLN A 75 -19.31 14.56 75.71
C GLN A 75 -20.72 14.59 75.10
N ILE A 76 -20.84 14.89 73.81
CA ILE A 76 -22.13 14.88 73.08
C ILE A 76 -22.76 13.49 73.20
N LYS A 77 -21.97 12.46 72.88
CA LYS A 77 -22.36 11.06 72.98
C LYS A 77 -22.85 10.70 74.38
N HIS A 78 -22.07 11.02 75.42
CA HIS A 78 -22.43 10.72 76.80
C HIS A 78 -23.75 11.40 77.23
N ILE A 79 -23.98 12.65 76.80
CA ILE A 79 -25.21 13.39 77.11
C ILE A 79 -26.42 12.72 76.45
N LEU A 80 -26.30 12.36 75.16
CA LEU A 80 -27.38 11.72 74.41
C LEU A 80 -27.68 10.31 74.96
N GLU A 81 -26.66 9.50 75.24
CA GLU A 81 -26.80 8.17 75.85
C GLU A 81 -27.48 8.26 77.22
N LYS A 82 -27.01 9.16 78.10
CA LYS A 82 -27.58 9.35 79.43
C LYS A 82 -29.05 9.79 79.38
N LYS A 83 -29.41 10.66 78.43
CA LYS A 83 -30.77 11.17 78.28
C LYS A 83 -31.72 10.16 77.67
N HIS A 84 -31.24 9.34 76.74
CA HIS A 84 -31.99 8.23 76.20
C HIS A 84 -32.33 7.20 77.30
N TYR A 85 -31.36 6.87 78.16
CA TYR A 85 -31.54 5.91 79.26
C TYR A 85 -32.51 6.37 80.35
N GLN A 86 -32.59 7.67 80.63
CA GLN A 86 -33.46 8.24 81.67
C GLN A 86 -34.97 8.25 81.33
N GLY A 87 -35.42 7.48 80.33
CA GLY A 87 -36.84 7.26 80.05
C GLY A 87 -37.45 8.11 78.93
N ALA A 88 -36.65 8.70 78.05
CA ALA A 88 -37.13 9.43 76.86
C ALA A 88 -37.62 8.46 75.73
N LEU A 89 -38.36 7.41 76.09
CA LEU A 89 -38.75 6.30 75.22
C LEU A 89 -39.77 6.69 74.13
N THR A 90 -40.18 7.95 74.00
CA THR A 90 -41.13 8.40 72.97
C THR A 90 -40.52 9.35 71.92
N LYS A 91 -39.23 9.68 72.04
CA LYS A 91 -38.53 10.65 71.18
C LYS A 91 -37.32 10.01 70.50
N SER A 92 -37.07 10.41 69.25
CA SER A 92 -35.91 9.92 68.48
C SER A 92 -34.82 10.99 68.41
N PHE A 93 -33.59 10.58 68.69
CA PHE A 93 -32.39 11.39 68.48
C PHE A 93 -31.66 10.86 67.24
N ILE A 94 -31.30 11.75 66.32
CA ILE A 94 -30.49 11.40 65.15
C ILE A 94 -29.24 12.28 65.19
N LEU A 95 -28.08 11.69 65.47
CA LEU A 95 -26.81 12.38 65.42
C LEU A 95 -26.15 12.13 64.07
N ILE A 96 -26.04 13.19 63.25
CA ILE A 96 -25.32 13.18 61.98
C ILE A 96 -23.91 13.71 62.23
N VAL A 97 -22.93 12.82 62.11
CA VAL A 97 -21.51 13.15 62.26
C VAL A 97 -20.89 13.32 60.89
N HIS A 98 -20.46 14.54 60.59
CA HIS A 98 -19.71 14.92 59.41
C HIS A 98 -18.23 14.66 59.67
N ILE A 99 -17.65 13.63 59.04
CA ILE A 99 -16.24 13.26 59.20
C ILE A 99 -15.42 13.92 58.08
N ASP A 100 -14.34 14.60 58.44
CA ASP A 100 -13.39 15.19 57.47
C ASP A 100 -12.68 14.09 56.63
N LYS A 101 -12.48 14.36 55.35
CA LYS A 101 -11.91 13.44 54.35
C LYS A 101 -10.49 12.96 54.70
N ASN A 102 -9.76 13.75 55.50
CA ASN A 102 -8.39 13.47 55.92
C ASN A 102 -8.26 12.51 57.12
N LEU A 103 -9.39 12.15 57.78
CA LEU A 103 -9.39 11.29 58.98
C LEU A 103 -9.38 9.78 58.67
N THR A 104 -9.28 9.36 57.41
CA THR A 104 -9.35 7.94 57.00
C THR A 104 -8.19 7.07 57.48
N THR A 105 -7.14 7.64 58.07
CA THR A 105 -6.02 6.91 58.67
C THR A 105 -6.22 6.57 60.15
N ASN A 106 -7.16 7.22 60.85
CA ASN A 106 -7.46 6.94 62.26
C ASN A 106 -8.90 6.41 62.44
N PRO A 107 -9.10 5.29 63.14
CA PRO A 107 -10.43 4.71 63.30
C PRO A 107 -11.35 5.64 64.10
N PHE A 108 -12.50 6.00 63.52
CA PHE A 108 -13.56 6.70 64.26
C PHE A 108 -14.16 5.77 65.33
N PRO A 109 -14.30 6.20 66.59
CA PRO A 109 -14.77 5.36 67.69
C PRO A 109 -16.26 5.01 67.56
N LEU A 110 -16.58 3.90 66.90
CA LEU A 110 -17.96 3.39 66.76
C LEU A 110 -18.49 2.66 68.01
N VAL A 111 -17.73 2.58 69.10
CA VAL A 111 -18.08 1.77 70.28
C VAL A 111 -19.11 2.50 71.15
N PHE A 112 -20.39 2.15 71.00
CA PHE A 112 -21.47 2.51 71.93
C PHE A 112 -21.64 1.43 73.00
N SER A 113 -22.13 1.85 74.18
CA SER A 113 -22.07 1.03 75.39
C SER A 113 -23.16 -0.06 75.50
N ARG A 114 -24.27 -0.02 74.73
CA ARG A 114 -25.27 -1.10 74.46
C ARG A 114 -26.51 -0.55 73.72
N ASP A 115 -27.30 -1.43 73.08
CA ASP A 115 -28.63 -1.23 72.46
C ASP A 115 -28.85 0.07 71.67
N ILE A 116 -27.91 0.38 70.78
CA ILE A 116 -28.03 1.49 69.82
C ILE A 116 -28.01 0.89 68.42
N CYS A 117 -28.99 1.27 67.61
CA CYS A 117 -29.05 0.87 66.20
C CYS A 117 -27.99 1.66 65.43
N ASN A 118 -26.77 1.12 65.42
CA ASN A 118 -25.64 1.62 64.67
C ASN A 118 -25.90 1.40 63.18
N CYS A 119 -26.66 2.31 62.57
CA CYS A 119 -26.76 2.36 61.12
C CYS A 119 -25.52 3.06 60.59
N LEU A 120 -24.53 2.30 60.09
CA LEU A 120 -23.53 2.85 59.19
C LEU A 120 -24.22 3.21 57.87
N CYS A 121 -24.98 4.29 57.89
CA CYS A 121 -25.65 4.82 56.72
C CYS A 121 -24.66 5.70 55.96
N LEU A 122 -23.91 5.09 55.03
CA LEU A 122 -23.47 5.79 53.81
C LEU A 122 -24.70 6.13 52.94
N PHE A 123 -25.75 6.73 53.54
CA PHE A 123 -26.94 7.21 52.85
C PHE A 123 -26.74 8.66 52.50
N PHE A 124 -26.61 8.86 51.22
CA PHE A 124 -26.56 10.12 50.52
C PHE A 124 -27.95 10.77 50.57
N LEU A 125 -28.06 11.93 51.19
CA LEU A 125 -29.34 12.51 51.59
C LEU A 125 -30.02 13.38 50.51
N GLY A 126 -29.45 13.50 49.31
CA GLY A 126 -30.05 14.26 48.20
C GLY A 126 -30.49 13.44 46.96
N GLY A 127 -30.12 12.16 46.88
CA GLY A 127 -30.45 11.34 45.71
C GLY A 127 -31.83 10.71 45.85
N LYS A 128 -32.88 11.30 45.25
CA LYS A 128 -34.15 10.59 45.05
C LYS A 128 -33.85 9.18 44.50
N LYS A 129 -34.40 8.15 45.14
CA LYS A 129 -34.38 6.75 44.63
C LYS A 129 -34.74 6.75 43.14
N LYS A 130 -33.74 6.70 42.27
CA LYS A 130 -33.84 6.24 40.89
C LYS A 130 -32.96 4.99 40.82
N GLY A 131 -33.53 3.87 41.26
CA GLY A 131 -32.86 2.57 41.29
C GLY A 131 -32.54 2.07 39.89
N ASN A 132 -31.50 1.24 39.76
CA ASN A 132 -31.11 0.45 38.58
C ASN A 132 -31.31 1.14 37.21
N GLY A 133 -31.26 2.47 37.19
CA GLY A 133 -31.49 3.27 36.00
C GLY A 133 -30.27 3.09 35.13
N ASN A 134 -30.47 2.47 33.97
CA ASN A 134 -29.56 2.47 32.84
C ASN A 134 -28.85 3.84 32.78
N VAL A 135 -27.51 3.85 32.66
CA VAL A 135 -26.66 5.08 32.65
C VAL A 135 -27.22 6.16 31.71
N TYR A 136 -28.01 5.76 30.71
CA TYR A 136 -28.78 6.63 29.81
C TYR A 136 -29.72 7.63 30.52
N THR A 137 -30.34 7.26 31.63
CA THR A 137 -31.22 8.18 32.39
C THR A 137 -30.48 9.37 32.99
N TRP A 138 -29.14 9.31 32.99
CA TRP A 138 -28.26 10.36 33.50
C TRP A 138 -27.70 11.27 32.41
N ILE A 139 -27.81 10.93 31.13
CA ILE A 139 -27.31 11.74 29.99
C ILE A 139 -28.48 12.58 29.45
N ASN A 140 -28.52 13.85 29.82
CA ASN A 140 -29.47 14.84 29.30
C ASN A 140 -28.74 15.88 28.42
N GLU A 141 -29.49 16.73 27.72
CA GLU A 141 -28.94 17.75 26.81
C GLU A 141 -27.98 18.71 27.54
N GLU A 142 -28.31 19.11 28.77
CA GLU A 142 -27.47 19.98 29.58
C GLU A 142 -26.08 19.37 29.85
N LYS A 143 -26.02 18.07 30.20
CA LYS A 143 -24.75 17.38 30.40
C LYS A 143 -24.00 17.15 29.10
N ILE A 144 -24.68 16.90 27.99
CA ILE A 144 -24.04 16.81 26.67
C ILE A 144 -23.37 18.13 26.34
N LEU A 145 -24.09 19.25 26.45
CA LEU A 145 -23.56 20.60 26.20
C LEU A 145 -22.38 20.93 27.10
N LYS A 146 -22.48 20.65 28.40
CA LYS A 146 -21.38 20.87 29.35
C LYS A 146 -20.12 20.09 28.96
N ASN A 147 -20.26 18.81 28.60
CA ASN A 147 -19.13 17.96 28.25
C ASN A 147 -18.63 18.19 26.81
N MET A 148 -19.46 18.74 25.91
CA MET A 148 -19.04 19.21 24.58
C MET A 148 -18.08 20.39 24.69
N ARG A 149 -18.36 21.35 25.58
CA ARG A 149 -17.43 22.47 25.85
C ARG A 149 -16.07 21.98 26.32
N ARG A 150 -16.06 20.97 27.19
CA ARG A 150 -14.83 20.31 27.64
C ARG A 150 -14.13 19.60 26.48
N ALA A 151 -14.88 18.86 25.65
CA ALA A 151 -14.32 18.16 24.49
C ALA A 151 -13.65 19.13 23.51
N LEU A 152 -14.28 20.26 23.21
CA LEU A 152 -13.70 21.30 22.33
C LEU A 152 -12.40 21.89 22.88
N ALA A 153 -12.28 22.03 24.20
CA ALA A 153 -11.03 22.50 24.82
C ALA A 153 -9.86 21.52 24.60
N HIS A 154 -10.14 20.26 24.29
CA HIS A 154 -9.14 19.24 23.95
C HIS A 154 -8.91 19.09 22.44
N ILE A 155 -9.62 19.85 21.60
CA ILE A 155 -9.52 19.73 20.14
C ILE A 155 -8.75 20.93 19.59
N ARG A 156 -7.72 20.64 18.79
CA ARG A 156 -7.01 21.65 17.98
C ARG A 156 -7.63 21.71 16.61
N PHE A 157 -8.18 22.89 16.30
CA PHE A 157 -8.79 23.16 15.01
C PHE A 157 -7.77 23.75 14.02
N PRO A 158 -7.99 23.56 12.71
CA PRO A 158 -7.27 24.30 11.68
C PRO A 158 -7.49 25.82 11.83
N SER A 159 -6.53 26.61 11.36
CA SER A 159 -6.49 28.07 11.52
C SER A 159 -7.71 28.83 10.98
N PHE A 160 -8.52 28.21 10.13
CA PHE A 160 -9.72 28.80 9.54
C PHE A 160 -11.00 28.58 10.37
N VAL A 161 -10.95 27.85 11.48
CA VAL A 161 -12.11 27.58 12.33
C VAL A 161 -12.07 28.46 13.59
N ASP A 162 -13.12 29.25 13.77
CA ASP A 162 -13.32 30.04 14.99
C ASP A 162 -14.00 29.19 16.08
N VAL A 163 -13.21 28.78 17.07
CA VAL A 163 -13.66 27.94 18.19
C VAL A 163 -14.82 28.57 18.97
N GLN A 164 -14.84 29.90 19.10
CA GLN A 164 -15.89 30.60 19.83
C GLN A 164 -17.21 30.56 19.06
N MET A 165 -17.17 30.77 17.74
CA MET A 165 -18.36 30.59 16.90
C MET A 165 -18.85 29.13 16.88
N GLU A 166 -17.93 28.15 16.88
CA GLU A 166 -18.30 26.73 16.90
C GLU A 166 -19.00 26.33 18.20
N LEU A 167 -18.57 26.88 19.34
CA LEU A 167 -19.27 26.73 20.63
C LEU A 167 -20.72 27.23 20.56
N GLU A 168 -20.95 28.38 19.92
CA GLU A 168 -22.28 28.94 19.74
C GLU A 168 -23.14 28.06 18.82
N LYS A 169 -22.60 27.63 17.67
CA LYS A 169 -23.27 26.73 16.72
C LYS A 169 -23.69 25.41 17.36
N LEU A 170 -22.80 24.76 18.11
CA LEU A 170 -23.10 23.51 18.80
C LEU A 170 -24.19 23.70 19.87
N SER A 171 -24.18 24.83 20.57
CA SER A 171 -25.24 25.16 21.51
C SER A 171 -26.59 25.37 20.83
N HIS A 172 -26.57 25.85 19.58
CA HIS A 172 -27.76 26.07 18.77
C HIS A 172 -28.38 24.76 18.26
N ILE A 173 -27.59 23.72 17.97
CA ILE A 173 -28.08 22.39 17.54
C ILE A 173 -29.15 21.83 18.48
N PHE A 174 -28.95 21.97 19.79
CA PHE A 174 -29.87 21.43 20.79
C PHE A 174 -31.02 22.38 21.15
N LYS A 175 -30.99 23.63 20.68
CA LYS A 175 -32.00 24.66 21.00
C LYS A 175 -32.94 24.94 19.83
N ASP A 176 -32.46 24.84 18.59
CA ASP A 176 -33.25 25.13 17.39
C ASP A 176 -34.12 23.91 17.02
N PRO A 177 -35.46 24.07 16.95
CA PRO A 177 -36.36 23.01 16.49
C PRO A 177 -36.00 22.45 15.11
N LYS A 178 -35.41 23.26 14.21
CA LYS A 178 -35.01 22.84 12.86
C LYS A 178 -33.83 21.86 12.87
N LEU A 179 -33.00 21.91 13.91
CA LEU A 179 -31.82 21.04 14.06
C LEU A 179 -32.10 19.82 14.94
N ARG A 180 -33.38 19.60 15.32
CA ARG A 180 -33.78 18.52 16.21
C ARG A 180 -33.35 17.14 15.70
N GLU A 181 -33.45 16.87 14.40
CA GLU A 181 -33.01 15.59 13.85
C GLU A 181 -31.51 15.36 14.01
N LEU A 182 -30.70 16.40 13.86
CA LEU A 182 -29.26 16.34 14.09
C LEU A 182 -28.95 16.14 15.57
N ALA A 183 -29.63 16.85 16.46
CA ALA A 183 -29.51 16.67 17.90
C ALA A 183 -29.83 15.22 18.33
N GLU A 184 -30.90 14.63 17.78
CA GLU A 184 -31.26 13.24 18.03
C GLU A 184 -30.24 12.26 17.44
N ALA A 185 -29.72 12.51 16.23
CA ALA A 185 -28.65 11.68 15.65
C ALA A 185 -27.39 11.68 16.54
N ILE A 186 -26.98 12.84 17.06
CA ILE A 186 -25.88 12.97 18.02
C ILE A 186 -26.17 12.19 19.31
N LYS A 187 -27.37 12.32 19.88
CA LYS A 187 -27.77 11.58 21.08
C LYS A 187 -27.72 10.07 20.86
N VAL A 188 -28.27 9.57 19.76
CA VAL A 188 -28.26 8.14 19.40
C VAL A 188 -26.82 7.63 19.27
N ARG A 189 -25.93 8.44 18.69
CA ARG A 189 -24.50 8.09 18.54
C ARG A 189 -23.78 8.01 19.87
N ILE A 190 -23.97 9.00 20.74
CA ILE A 190 -23.45 8.97 22.12
C ILE A 190 -23.99 7.75 22.86
N GLN A 191 -25.29 7.47 22.75
CA GLN A 191 -25.92 6.33 23.41
C GLN A 191 -25.32 4.99 22.96
N LYS A 192 -25.26 4.71 21.65
CA LYS A 192 -24.68 3.46 21.10
C LYS A 192 -23.23 3.24 21.53
N PHE A 193 -22.51 4.33 21.70
CA PHE A 193 -21.11 4.29 22.05
C PHE A 193 -20.92 4.05 23.56
N VAL A 194 -21.73 4.71 24.40
CA VAL A 194 -21.80 4.42 25.84
C VAL A 194 -22.33 2.99 26.08
N THR A 195 -23.31 2.48 25.33
CA THR A 195 -23.81 1.09 25.49
C THR A 195 -22.73 0.05 25.21
N SER A 196 -21.85 0.30 24.23
CA SER A 196 -20.81 -0.64 23.82
C SER A 196 -19.54 -0.56 24.67
N GLY A 197 -19.28 0.56 25.34
CA GLY A 197 -18.09 0.78 26.19
C GLY A 197 -18.28 0.45 27.68
N VAL A 198 -19.50 0.19 28.16
CA VAL A 198 -19.79 0.10 29.60
C VAL A 198 -19.67 -1.32 30.14
N GLY A 199 -18.42 -1.70 30.40
CA GLY A 199 -18.06 -2.41 31.61
C GLY A 199 -17.50 -1.42 32.63
N PHE A 200 -18.32 -0.50 33.17
CA PHE A 200 -17.93 0.28 34.36
C PHE A 200 -17.86 -0.67 35.57
N ASN A 201 -16.86 -1.54 35.58
CA ASN A 201 -16.59 -2.41 36.72
C ASN A 201 -16.10 -1.54 37.88
N LYS A 202 -16.54 -1.85 39.11
CA LYS A 202 -16.13 -1.19 40.37
C LYS A 202 -14.61 -0.93 40.51
N LYS A 203 -13.77 -1.69 39.80
CA LYS A 203 -12.31 -1.54 39.78
C LYS A 203 -11.80 -0.24 39.11
N THR A 204 -12.52 0.37 38.17
CA THR A 204 -12.07 1.65 37.56
C THR A 204 -12.32 2.86 38.45
N THR A 205 -13.34 2.83 39.32
CA THR A 205 -13.61 3.90 40.29
C THR A 205 -12.55 4.04 41.39
N GLU A 206 -11.78 2.99 41.67
CA GLU A 206 -10.70 3.01 42.67
C GLU A 206 -9.45 3.79 42.20
N LYS A 207 -9.23 3.93 40.89
CA LYS A 207 -8.08 4.68 40.34
C LYS A 207 -8.28 6.20 40.30
N PHE A 208 -9.50 6.71 40.43
CA PHE A 208 -9.78 8.15 40.53
C PHE A 208 -9.55 8.65 41.97
N SER A 209 -8.28 8.66 42.37
CA SER A 209 -7.84 8.93 43.74
C SER A 209 -7.31 10.37 43.89
N ILE A 210 -8.21 11.36 44.01
CA ILE A 210 -7.97 12.64 44.72
C ILE A 210 -9.35 13.21 45.18
N GLY A 211 -9.52 13.55 46.45
CA GLY A 211 -10.39 14.63 46.96
C GLY A 211 -11.94 14.51 46.95
N TYR A 212 -12.55 13.59 46.20
CA TYR A 212 -14.01 13.59 45.93
C TYR A 212 -14.82 12.55 46.74
N ASN A 213 -16.10 12.85 47.05
CA ASN A 213 -17.04 11.85 47.58
C ASN A 213 -17.43 10.83 46.49
N PHE A 214 -18.06 9.70 46.84
CA PHE A 214 -18.37 8.63 45.86
C PHE A 214 -19.18 9.13 44.63
N PHE A 215 -20.15 10.03 44.82
CA PHE A 215 -20.94 10.59 43.72
C PHE A 215 -20.14 11.56 42.86
N GLU A 216 -19.32 12.42 43.47
CA GLU A 216 -18.41 13.30 42.74
C GLU A 216 -17.42 12.47 41.91
N LYS A 217 -16.87 11.38 42.46
CA LYS A 217 -16.01 10.44 41.72
C LYS A 217 -16.76 9.78 40.56
N TYR A 218 -17.97 9.29 40.82
CA TYR A 218 -18.79 8.63 39.80
C TYR A 218 -19.23 9.60 38.70
N GLN A 219 -19.67 10.81 39.06
CA GLN A 219 -20.06 11.86 38.13
C GLN A 219 -18.86 12.36 37.33
N HIS A 220 -17.69 12.50 37.95
CA HIS A 220 -16.44 12.83 37.26
C HIS A 220 -16.04 11.75 36.25
N ALA A 221 -16.15 10.47 36.62
CA ALA A 221 -15.88 9.36 35.69
C ALA A 221 -16.85 9.34 34.50
N ILE A 222 -18.15 9.59 34.75
CA ILE A 222 -19.15 9.73 33.68
C ILE A 222 -18.84 10.93 32.79
N ASP A 223 -18.59 12.10 33.37
CA ASP A 223 -18.30 13.34 32.64
C ASP A 223 -17.06 13.16 31.75
N ARG A 224 -15.96 12.60 32.30
CA ARG A 224 -14.72 12.37 31.55
C ARG A 224 -14.90 11.37 30.41
N SER A 225 -15.67 10.30 30.65
CA SER A 225 -16.00 9.33 29.62
C SER A 225 -16.84 9.98 28.51
N LEU A 226 -17.87 10.73 28.89
CA LEU A 226 -18.72 11.47 27.94
C LEU A 226 -17.92 12.50 27.15
N THR A 227 -16.98 13.20 27.78
CA THR A 227 -16.04 14.10 27.09
C THR A 227 -15.23 13.36 26.03
N MET A 228 -14.69 12.18 26.32
CA MET A 228 -13.96 11.39 25.31
C MET A 228 -14.85 10.90 24.16
N VAL A 229 -16.07 10.44 24.46
CA VAL A 229 -17.06 10.11 23.40
C VAL A 229 -17.30 11.31 22.50
N LEU A 230 -17.46 12.48 23.10
CA LEU A 230 -17.69 13.72 22.38
C LEU A 230 -16.46 14.16 21.60
N ILE A 231 -15.23 13.96 22.10
CA ILE A 231 -14.01 14.22 21.32
C ILE A 231 -14.02 13.38 20.04
N ASN A 232 -14.22 12.07 20.13
CA ASN A 232 -14.25 11.20 18.95
C ASN A 232 -15.37 11.59 17.97
N LEU A 233 -16.56 11.89 18.49
CA LEU A 233 -17.67 12.35 17.66
C LEU A 233 -17.34 13.68 16.96
N LEU A 234 -16.82 14.67 17.70
CA LEU A 234 -16.52 16.00 17.17
C LEU A 234 -15.37 15.93 16.16
N LEU A 235 -14.35 15.10 16.38
CA LEU A 235 -13.30 14.85 15.39
C LEU A 235 -13.91 14.37 14.06
N SER A 236 -14.83 13.40 14.09
CA SER A 236 -15.52 12.93 12.87
C SER A 236 -16.43 14.00 12.24
N LEU A 237 -17.06 14.86 13.03
CA LEU A 237 -17.92 15.94 12.53
C LEU A 237 -17.13 17.08 11.90
N TYR A 238 -15.93 17.37 12.41
CA TYR A 238 -15.10 18.48 11.97
C TYR A 238 -14.03 18.10 10.96
N GLU A 239 -13.78 16.80 10.77
CA GLU A 239 -12.88 16.29 9.75
C GLU A 239 -13.24 16.88 8.38
N ASN A 240 -12.22 17.36 7.65
CA ASN A 240 -12.38 18.04 6.35
C ASN A 240 -13.45 19.15 6.32
N GLY A 241 -13.86 19.70 7.47
CA GLY A 241 -14.86 20.76 7.55
C GLY A 241 -16.32 20.33 7.34
N TYR A 242 -16.70 19.06 7.57
CA TYR A 242 -18.07 18.58 7.30
C TYR A 242 -19.16 19.36 8.02
N LEU A 243 -18.98 19.65 9.31
CA LEU A 243 -19.98 20.40 10.08
C LEU A 243 -20.11 21.84 9.58
N GLN A 244 -19.00 22.48 9.20
CA GLN A 244 -19.00 23.83 8.63
C GLN A 244 -19.70 23.84 7.26
N ALA A 245 -19.45 22.84 6.41
CA ALA A 245 -20.10 22.70 5.12
C ALA A 245 -21.64 22.61 5.27
N ARG A 246 -22.11 21.90 6.29
CA ARG A 246 -23.54 21.85 6.65
C ARG A 246 -24.08 23.23 7.04
N PHE A 247 -23.48 23.89 8.03
CA PHE A 247 -23.98 25.16 8.55
C PHE A 247 -23.90 26.31 7.53
N ASN A 248 -22.91 26.28 6.65
CA ASN A 248 -22.75 27.28 5.59
C ASN A 248 -23.61 26.95 4.36
N GLY A 249 -24.00 25.68 4.20
CA GLY A 249 -24.89 25.20 3.15
C GLY A 249 -26.34 25.61 3.40
N LYS A 250 -27.10 25.77 2.32
CA LYS A 250 -28.56 26.01 2.37
C LYS A 250 -29.35 24.87 1.71
N ASP A 251 -28.74 23.69 1.62
CA ASP A 251 -29.29 22.57 0.85
C ASP A 251 -29.87 21.48 1.77
N GLU A 252 -31.20 21.41 1.80
CA GLU A 252 -31.96 20.49 2.62
C GLU A 252 -31.65 19.01 2.32
N LYS A 253 -31.29 18.66 1.07
CA LYS A 253 -30.97 17.27 0.70
C LYS A 253 -29.61 16.85 1.25
N LEU A 254 -28.61 17.73 1.17
CA LEU A 254 -27.29 17.48 1.78
C LEU A 254 -27.39 17.46 3.31
N ASP A 255 -28.24 18.30 3.88
CA ASP A 255 -28.51 18.29 5.31
C ASP A 255 -29.13 16.96 5.77
N ARG A 256 -30.10 16.44 5.01
CA ARG A 256 -30.69 15.13 5.32
C ARG A 256 -29.66 14.01 5.19
N LEU A 257 -28.85 14.03 4.13
CA LEU A 257 -27.78 13.05 3.92
C LEU A 257 -26.78 13.07 5.08
N PHE A 258 -26.37 14.25 5.53
CA PHE A 258 -25.46 14.40 6.67
C PHE A 258 -26.02 13.71 7.92
N VAL A 259 -27.31 13.92 8.24
CA VAL A 259 -27.95 13.32 9.42
C VAL A 259 -28.03 11.80 9.29
N GLU A 260 -28.41 11.27 8.12
CA GLU A 260 -28.52 9.83 7.89
C GLU A 260 -27.16 9.12 7.89
N SER A 261 -26.13 9.70 7.26
CA SER A 261 -24.76 9.21 7.32
C SER A 261 -24.25 9.17 8.77
N LEU A 262 -24.53 10.21 9.56
CA LEU A 262 -24.15 10.27 10.96
C LEU A 262 -24.82 9.18 11.82
N LYS A 263 -26.08 8.82 11.52
CA LYS A 263 -26.78 7.72 12.21
C LYS A 263 -26.17 6.34 11.90
N ASN A 264 -25.55 6.18 10.74
CA ASN A 264 -24.96 4.92 10.30
C ASN A 264 -23.53 4.72 10.84
N VAL A 265 -23.39 3.78 11.78
CA VAL A 265 -22.12 3.49 12.46
C VAL A 265 -21.07 2.89 11.53
N SER A 266 -21.48 2.24 10.45
CA SER A 266 -20.56 1.66 9.48
C SER A 266 -19.95 2.71 8.55
N VAL A 267 -20.72 3.76 8.24
CA VAL A 267 -20.29 4.84 7.32
C VAL A 267 -19.44 5.85 8.07
N VAL A 268 -19.90 6.33 9.24
CA VAL A 268 -19.12 7.22 10.10
C VAL A 268 -18.65 6.39 11.30
N PRO A 269 -17.44 5.79 11.24
CA PRO A 269 -16.89 5.08 12.39
C PRO A 269 -16.49 6.06 13.51
N MET A 270 -16.51 5.59 14.75
CA MET A 270 -15.88 6.25 15.90
C MET A 270 -14.99 5.23 16.60
N ASP A 271 -13.78 5.63 17.00
CA ASP A 271 -12.83 4.74 17.68
C ASP A 271 -13.40 4.19 18.98
N HIS A 272 -13.31 2.88 19.23
CA HIS A 272 -13.89 2.28 20.44
C HIS A 272 -13.37 2.89 21.74
N ILE A 273 -14.28 3.17 22.70
CA ILE A 273 -13.94 3.64 24.06
C ILE A 273 -12.81 2.83 24.70
N ASN A 274 -12.79 1.51 24.52
CA ASN A 274 -11.78 0.64 25.14
C ASN A 274 -10.34 1.02 24.77
N ASN A 275 -10.12 1.59 23.58
CA ASN A 275 -8.82 2.10 23.16
C ASN A 275 -8.45 3.42 23.88
N CYS A 276 -9.46 4.19 24.32
CA CYS A 276 -9.33 5.47 25.01
C CYS A 276 -9.46 5.35 26.54
N ILE A 277 -9.92 4.20 27.10
CA ILE A 277 -10.10 4.02 28.56
C ILE A 277 -8.77 4.24 29.30
N ALA A 278 -7.65 3.80 28.73
CA ALA A 278 -6.33 4.03 29.31
C ALA A 278 -6.03 5.53 29.47
N GLU A 279 -6.36 6.34 28.46
CA GLU A 279 -6.20 7.81 28.47
C GLU A 279 -7.21 8.49 29.42
N VAL A 280 -8.43 7.96 29.52
CA VAL A 280 -9.43 8.38 30.51
C VAL A 280 -8.92 8.18 31.94
N ILE A 281 -8.15 7.12 32.19
CA ILE A 281 -7.61 6.80 33.52
C ILE A 281 -6.30 7.55 33.81
N ALA A 282 -5.46 7.78 32.79
CA ALA A 282 -4.11 8.34 32.95
C ALA A 282 -4.08 9.81 33.37
N GLY A 283 -5.15 10.57 33.13
CA GLY A 283 -5.17 11.99 33.51
C GLY A 283 -4.64 12.94 32.44
N ASP A 284 -3.93 12.44 31.42
CA ASP A 284 -3.18 13.25 30.46
C ASP A 284 -4.02 14.28 29.69
N GLU A 285 -3.56 15.54 29.71
CA GLU A 285 -4.08 16.64 28.89
C GLU A 285 -3.61 16.51 27.44
N LYS A 286 -4.12 15.49 26.74
CA LYS A 286 -3.83 15.29 25.32
C LYS A 286 -4.72 16.21 24.48
N MET A 287 -4.09 16.92 23.54
CA MET A 287 -4.79 17.66 22.49
C MET A 287 -4.96 16.77 21.25
N TYR A 288 -6.13 16.84 20.62
CA TYR A 288 -6.47 16.07 19.42
C TYR A 288 -6.59 17.00 18.23
N ASP A 289 -5.77 16.79 17.21
CA ASP A 289 -5.82 17.59 15.99
C ASP A 289 -6.97 17.11 15.08
N VAL A 290 -7.82 18.04 14.64
CA VAL A 290 -8.80 17.76 13.59
C VAL A 290 -8.04 17.56 12.28
N LYS A 291 -8.27 16.42 11.63
CA LYS A 291 -7.74 16.17 10.29
C LYS A 291 -8.45 17.06 9.27
N GLY A 292 -7.67 17.82 8.50
CA GLY A 292 -8.20 18.69 7.45
C GLY A 292 -7.29 18.65 6.23
N SER A 293 -7.62 17.80 5.27
CA SER A 293 -6.92 17.73 3.98
C SER A 293 -7.47 18.73 2.97
N HIS A 294 -8.76 19.03 3.06
CA HIS A 294 -9.49 19.98 2.22
C HIS A 294 -10.78 20.44 2.94
N GLN A 295 -11.47 21.43 2.36
CA GLN A 295 -12.81 21.82 2.81
C GLN A 295 -13.86 21.08 1.97
N ALA A 296 -14.55 20.14 2.59
CA ALA A 296 -15.53 19.28 1.95
C ALA A 296 -16.78 20.05 1.49
N LYS A 297 -17.33 19.65 0.34
CA LYS A 297 -18.61 20.11 -0.20
C LYS A 297 -19.71 19.05 -0.07
N PHE A 298 -19.33 17.80 0.20
CA PHE A 298 -20.22 16.67 0.34
C PHE A 298 -20.13 16.07 1.75
N PRO A 299 -21.26 15.78 2.42
CA PRO A 299 -21.27 15.22 3.77
C PRO A 299 -20.50 13.91 3.90
N PHE A 300 -19.49 13.87 4.77
CA PHE A 300 -18.71 12.68 5.08
C PHE A 300 -18.12 11.97 3.85
N SER A 301 -17.72 12.73 2.83
CA SER A 301 -17.17 12.21 1.57
C SER A 301 -16.03 11.21 1.78
N HIS A 302 -15.08 11.52 2.66
CA HIS A 302 -13.96 10.64 3.03
C HIS A 302 -14.48 9.32 3.62
N CYS A 303 -15.32 9.41 4.66
CA CYS A 303 -15.83 8.24 5.35
C CYS A 303 -16.65 7.36 4.41
N LEU A 304 -17.43 7.98 3.52
CA LEU A 304 -18.20 7.28 2.50
C LEU A 304 -17.30 6.60 1.46
N HIS A 305 -16.24 7.27 0.99
CA HIS A 305 -15.26 6.70 0.08
C HIS A 305 -14.57 5.47 0.69
N VAL A 306 -14.03 5.61 1.90
CA VAL A 306 -13.40 4.50 2.64
C VAL A 306 -14.39 3.34 2.82
N TRP A 307 -15.62 3.62 3.20
CA TRP A 307 -16.65 2.57 3.35
C TRP A 307 -16.96 1.89 2.01
N CYS A 308 -17.13 2.65 0.93
CA CYS A 308 -17.35 2.13 -0.42
C CYS A 308 -16.18 1.28 -0.92
N GLU A 309 -14.94 1.69 -0.67
CA GLU A 309 -13.73 0.95 -1.05
C GLU A 309 -13.71 -0.45 -0.40
N HIS A 310 -14.04 -0.54 0.89
CA HIS A 310 -14.15 -1.82 1.59
C HIS A 310 -15.24 -2.72 0.97
N LYS A 311 -16.38 -2.14 0.57
CA LYS A 311 -17.45 -2.89 -0.12
C LYS A 311 -17.04 -3.30 -1.52
N MET A 312 -16.36 -2.41 -2.26
CA MET A 312 -15.87 -2.67 -3.61
C MET A 312 -14.83 -3.78 -3.65
N SER A 313 -13.98 -3.89 -2.63
CA SER A 313 -13.03 -5.00 -2.48
C SER A 313 -13.75 -6.35 -2.42
N ALA A 314 -14.84 -6.45 -1.65
CA ALA A 314 -15.66 -7.66 -1.59
C ALA A 314 -16.43 -7.94 -2.90
N ILE A 315 -16.95 -6.89 -3.55
CA ILE A 315 -17.65 -7.01 -4.84
C ILE A 315 -16.69 -7.44 -5.95
N GLY A 316 -15.49 -6.86 -6.01
CA GLY A 316 -14.46 -7.18 -6.99
C GLY A 316 -13.94 -8.62 -6.86
N ALA A 317 -13.95 -9.18 -5.65
CA ALA A 317 -13.63 -10.58 -5.38
C ALA A 317 -14.76 -11.57 -5.70
N ASN A 318 -15.97 -11.08 -6.03
CA ASN A 318 -17.09 -11.94 -6.33
C ASN A 318 -16.82 -12.80 -7.58
N PRO A 319 -16.98 -14.14 -7.53
CA PRO A 319 -16.71 -15.02 -8.67
C PRO A 319 -17.44 -14.63 -9.95
N LYS A 320 -18.67 -14.09 -9.85
CA LYS A 320 -19.44 -13.61 -11.00
C LYS A 320 -18.77 -12.42 -11.68
N ILE A 321 -18.19 -11.51 -10.91
CA ILE A 321 -17.47 -10.33 -11.43
C ILE A 321 -16.10 -10.72 -12.00
N VAL A 322 -15.40 -11.65 -11.35
CA VAL A 322 -14.10 -12.18 -11.80
C VAL A 322 -14.25 -12.94 -13.13
N ALA A 323 -15.34 -13.68 -13.32
CA ALA A 323 -15.61 -14.44 -14.54
C ALA A 323 -15.74 -13.55 -15.79
N ILE A 324 -16.25 -12.32 -15.66
CA ILE A 324 -16.47 -11.38 -16.79
C ILE A 324 -15.17 -11.07 -17.54
N THR A 325 -14.04 -10.99 -16.83
CA THR A 325 -12.73 -10.77 -17.45
C THR A 325 -12.16 -12.02 -18.12
N ASN A 326 -12.57 -13.22 -17.68
CA ASN A 326 -12.06 -14.49 -18.19
C ASN A 326 -12.80 -14.96 -19.46
N GLU A 327 -14.04 -14.49 -19.69
CA GLU A 327 -14.83 -14.81 -20.89
C GLU A 327 -14.19 -14.31 -22.21
N LYS A 328 -13.30 -13.30 -22.17
CA LYS A 328 -12.55 -12.84 -23.36
C LYS A 328 -11.59 -13.91 -23.93
N ARG A 329 -11.27 -15.00 -23.21
CA ARG A 329 -10.46 -16.12 -23.74
C ARG A 329 -11.29 -17.17 -24.50
N GLY A 330 -12.62 -17.12 -24.43
CA GLY A 330 -13.52 -18.11 -25.01
C GLY A 330 -14.31 -17.60 -26.22
N GLY A 331 -13.65 -17.34 -27.35
CA GLY A 331 -14.17 -17.47 -28.72
C GLY A 331 -15.49 -16.83 -29.19
N LYS A 332 -16.31 -16.19 -28.35
CA LYS A 332 -17.58 -15.55 -28.76
C LYS A 332 -17.51 -14.04 -28.56
N LYS A 333 -17.49 -13.32 -29.68
CA LYS A 333 -17.61 -11.86 -29.78
C LYS A 333 -18.95 -11.41 -29.18
N SER A 334 -18.96 -11.04 -27.90
CA SER A 334 -19.99 -10.11 -27.40
C SER A 334 -19.53 -8.69 -27.72
N ASN A 335 -20.37 -7.88 -28.35
CA ASN A 335 -20.07 -6.51 -28.81
C ASN A 335 -19.76 -5.50 -27.69
N GLU A 336 -19.71 -5.92 -26.43
CA GLU A 336 -19.56 -5.04 -25.27
C GLU A 336 -18.22 -5.32 -24.59
N ASN A 337 -17.42 -4.27 -24.35
CA ASN A 337 -16.13 -4.41 -23.67
C ASN A 337 -16.33 -5.06 -22.29
N GLY A 338 -15.71 -6.22 -22.05
CA GLY A 338 -15.77 -6.95 -20.77
C GLY A 338 -15.40 -6.09 -19.56
N TRP A 339 -14.50 -5.10 -19.72
CA TRP A 339 -14.19 -4.14 -18.65
C TRP A 339 -15.36 -3.20 -18.35
N LYS A 340 -16.00 -2.63 -19.39
CA LYS A 340 -17.23 -1.84 -19.23
C LYS A 340 -18.28 -2.62 -18.44
N ARG A 341 -18.53 -3.87 -18.84
CA ARG A 341 -19.49 -4.75 -18.15
C ARG A 341 -19.09 -4.98 -16.70
N LYS A 342 -17.80 -5.21 -16.41
CA LYS A 342 -17.28 -5.41 -15.05
C LYS A 342 -17.53 -4.20 -14.15
N VAL A 343 -17.21 -3.00 -14.62
CA VAL A 343 -17.42 -1.75 -13.86
C VAL A 343 -18.92 -1.51 -13.65
N CYS A 344 -19.73 -1.61 -14.71
CA CYS A 344 -21.18 -1.40 -14.61
C CYS A 344 -21.86 -2.41 -13.67
N GLN A 345 -21.46 -3.68 -13.69
CA GLN A 345 -22.01 -4.67 -12.77
C GLN A 345 -21.56 -4.43 -11.33
N SER A 346 -20.30 -4.05 -11.11
CA SER A 346 -19.80 -3.69 -9.79
C SER A 346 -20.55 -2.46 -9.24
N ALA A 347 -20.77 -1.44 -10.08
CA ALA A 347 -21.55 -0.26 -9.74
C ALA A 347 -23.01 -0.59 -9.41
N LYS A 348 -23.65 -1.52 -10.14
CA LYS A 348 -25.01 -2.00 -9.82
C LYS A 348 -25.06 -2.70 -8.46
N MET A 349 -24.09 -3.57 -8.17
CA MET A 349 -24.00 -4.25 -6.87
C MET A 349 -23.75 -3.26 -5.74
N LEU A 350 -22.82 -2.31 -5.92
CA LEU A 350 -22.59 -1.26 -4.93
C LEU A 350 -23.83 -0.37 -4.76
N GLY A 351 -24.53 -0.07 -5.85
CA GLY A 351 -25.83 0.61 -5.82
C GLY A 351 -26.83 -0.13 -4.92
N THR A 352 -26.94 -1.45 -5.00
CA THR A 352 -27.83 -2.19 -4.08
C THR A 352 -27.43 -2.07 -2.61
N VAL A 353 -26.13 -1.99 -2.30
CA VAL A 353 -25.63 -1.76 -0.93
C VAL A 353 -25.89 -0.32 -0.48
N LEU A 354 -25.78 0.64 -1.40
CA LEU A 354 -26.05 2.05 -1.15
C LEU A 354 -27.55 2.37 -1.04
N ASN A 355 -28.46 1.50 -1.50
CA ASN A 355 -29.89 1.68 -1.29
C ASN A 355 -30.30 1.67 0.19
N ASP A 356 -29.49 1.05 1.06
CA ASP A 356 -29.65 1.15 2.52
C ASP A 356 -29.51 2.61 3.01
N LEU A 357 -28.90 3.47 2.20
CA LEU A 357 -28.85 4.93 2.32
C LEU A 357 -29.68 5.53 1.17
N GLU A 358 -31.01 5.34 1.21
CA GLU A 358 -31.99 5.56 0.12
C GLU A 358 -31.77 6.80 -0.79
N PHE A 359 -31.10 7.83 -0.29
CA PHE A 359 -30.82 9.09 -0.98
C PHE A 359 -29.61 9.04 -1.94
N LEU A 360 -28.59 8.20 -1.69
CA LEU A 360 -27.31 8.26 -2.42
C LEU A 360 -27.42 7.83 -3.90
N ASN A 361 -28.34 6.92 -4.23
CA ASN A 361 -28.52 6.46 -5.60
C ASN A 361 -29.41 7.37 -6.46
N LYS A 362 -30.14 8.31 -5.85
CA LYS A 362 -31.04 9.25 -6.54
C LYS A 362 -30.57 10.71 -6.42
N MET A 363 -29.27 10.91 -6.21
CA MET A 363 -28.67 12.23 -6.11
C MET A 363 -28.67 12.93 -7.48
N GLU A 364 -28.92 14.23 -7.46
CA GLU A 364 -28.72 15.07 -8.64
C GLU A 364 -27.24 15.13 -9.04
N LEU A 365 -26.98 15.43 -10.32
CA LEU A 365 -25.64 15.56 -10.87
C LEU A 365 -24.76 16.57 -10.10
N THR A 366 -25.37 17.63 -9.57
CA THR A 366 -24.70 18.67 -8.77
C THR A 366 -24.07 18.11 -7.49
N TYR A 367 -24.71 17.16 -6.82
CA TYR A 367 -24.15 16.51 -5.63
C TYR A 367 -23.08 15.48 -5.97
N CYS A 368 -23.23 14.78 -7.11
CA CYS A 368 -22.18 13.92 -7.62
C CYS A 368 -20.92 14.72 -7.98
N ASP A 369 -21.09 15.93 -8.53
CA ASP A 369 -20.00 16.87 -8.73
C ASP A 369 -19.32 17.24 -7.40
N HIS A 370 -20.06 17.58 -6.35
CA HIS A 370 -19.48 17.85 -5.02
C HIS A 370 -18.68 16.66 -4.49
N TYR A 371 -19.23 15.44 -4.60
CA TYR A 371 -18.56 14.21 -4.18
C TYR A 371 -17.25 13.96 -4.95
N LEU A 372 -17.28 14.09 -6.27
CA LEU A 372 -16.11 13.96 -7.14
C LEU A 372 -15.01 14.96 -6.77
N PHE A 373 -15.40 16.20 -6.48
CA PHE A 373 -14.46 17.25 -6.11
C PHE A 373 -13.77 16.94 -4.79
N ASP A 374 -14.51 16.49 -3.78
CA ASP A 374 -13.95 16.09 -2.49
C ASP A 374 -13.01 14.88 -2.65
N LEU A 375 -13.42 13.87 -3.42
CA LEU A 375 -12.62 12.67 -3.69
C LEU A 375 -11.25 13.00 -4.31
N ILE A 376 -11.23 13.91 -5.28
CA ILE A 376 -9.99 14.39 -5.90
C ILE A 376 -9.18 15.25 -4.93
N SER A 377 -9.83 16.11 -4.15
CA SER A 377 -9.17 17.00 -3.20
C SER A 377 -8.46 16.22 -2.10
N GLU A 378 -9.06 15.11 -1.66
CA GLU A 378 -8.49 14.21 -0.67
C GLU A 378 -7.30 13.41 -1.22
N ASN A 379 -7.45 12.82 -2.41
CA ASN A 379 -6.41 11.96 -2.98
C ASN A 379 -5.24 12.75 -3.59
N PHE A 380 -5.46 14.02 -3.94
CA PHE A 380 -4.46 14.89 -4.57
C PHE A 380 -4.37 16.23 -3.84
N THR A 381 -4.11 16.20 -2.53
CA THR A 381 -4.06 17.39 -1.66
C THR A 381 -3.13 18.49 -2.18
N SER A 382 -1.96 18.12 -2.70
CA SER A 382 -0.95 19.03 -3.24
C SER A 382 -1.29 19.66 -4.59
N ALA A 383 -2.34 19.18 -5.29
CA ALA A 383 -2.71 19.73 -6.59
C ALA A 383 -3.38 21.11 -6.45
N PRO A 384 -3.08 22.06 -7.35
CA PRO A 384 -3.78 23.34 -7.42
C PRO A 384 -5.30 23.18 -7.64
N GLU A 385 -6.07 24.14 -7.13
CA GLU A 385 -7.54 24.14 -7.18
C GLU A 385 -8.10 24.08 -8.61
N ASP A 386 -7.47 24.76 -9.56
CA ASP A 386 -7.84 24.74 -10.98
C ASP A 386 -7.59 23.37 -11.61
N VAL A 387 -6.49 22.69 -11.25
CA VAL A 387 -6.21 21.31 -11.67
C VAL A 387 -7.25 20.35 -11.10
N LYS A 388 -7.61 20.49 -9.82
CA LYS A 388 -8.66 19.68 -9.17
C LYS A 388 -10.01 19.83 -9.89
N LYS A 389 -10.39 21.05 -10.27
CA LYS A 389 -11.60 21.34 -11.05
C LYS A 389 -11.58 20.70 -12.44
N VAL A 390 -10.46 20.82 -13.17
CA VAL A 390 -10.31 20.16 -14.47
C VAL A 390 -10.43 18.64 -14.32
N MET A 391 -9.75 18.05 -13.34
CA MET A 391 -9.78 16.61 -13.09
C MET A 391 -11.19 16.13 -12.70
N GLN A 392 -11.94 16.92 -11.91
CA GLN A 392 -13.32 16.62 -11.56
C GLN A 392 -14.17 16.39 -12.80
N LYS A 393 -14.01 17.25 -13.82
CA LYS A 393 -14.76 17.13 -15.08
C LYS A 393 -14.25 16.02 -15.99
N ILE A 394 -12.94 15.73 -16.00
CA ILE A 394 -12.39 14.56 -16.70
C ILE A 394 -12.98 13.28 -16.09
N LEU A 395 -12.95 13.13 -14.76
CA LEU A 395 -13.47 11.95 -14.08
C LEU A 395 -14.99 11.80 -14.28
N ALA A 396 -15.75 12.89 -14.23
CA ALA A 396 -17.17 12.87 -14.58
C ALA A 396 -17.39 12.32 -16.00
N CYS A 397 -16.61 12.79 -16.99
CA CYS A 397 -16.70 12.29 -18.37
C CYS A 397 -16.29 10.81 -18.47
N MET A 398 -15.29 10.36 -17.72
CA MET A 398 -14.90 8.94 -17.65
C MET A 398 -16.04 8.08 -17.09
N VAL A 399 -16.68 8.51 -15.99
CA VAL A 399 -17.82 7.82 -15.37
C VAL A 399 -18.98 7.73 -16.36
N GLU A 400 -19.36 8.82 -17.02
CA GLU A 400 -20.42 8.84 -18.03
C GLU A 400 -20.09 7.95 -19.24
N MET A 401 -18.84 7.96 -19.70
CA MET A 401 -18.39 7.12 -20.80
C MET A 401 -18.51 5.62 -20.49
N ILE A 402 -18.16 5.22 -19.25
CA ILE A 402 -18.17 3.81 -18.82
C ILE A 402 -19.58 3.36 -18.44
N CYS A 403 -20.24 4.12 -17.54
CA CYS A 403 -21.48 3.72 -16.89
C CYS A 403 -22.75 4.29 -17.56
N GLN A 404 -22.62 5.26 -18.47
CA GLN A 404 -23.73 5.98 -19.14
C GLN A 404 -24.63 6.79 -18.18
N GLN A 405 -24.25 6.85 -16.91
CA GLN A 405 -24.93 7.61 -15.86
C GLN A 405 -23.90 8.01 -14.80
N THR A 406 -24.19 9.08 -14.07
CA THR A 406 -23.35 9.56 -12.97
C THR A 406 -24.10 9.34 -11.65
N SER A 407 -23.51 8.55 -10.76
CA SER A 407 -23.98 8.31 -9.40
C SER A 407 -22.78 8.01 -8.51
N VAL A 408 -22.93 8.11 -7.19
CA VAL A 408 -21.85 7.77 -6.23
C VAL A 408 -21.34 6.33 -6.47
N ALA A 409 -22.25 5.38 -6.71
CA ALA A 409 -21.89 4.01 -7.03
C ALA A 409 -21.04 3.88 -8.31
N CYS A 410 -21.38 4.62 -9.36
CA CYS A 410 -20.65 4.64 -10.63
C CYS A 410 -19.30 5.34 -10.50
N ILE A 411 -19.22 6.40 -9.68
CA ILE A 411 -17.99 7.11 -9.34
C ILE A 411 -17.03 6.18 -8.62
N GLU A 412 -17.47 5.54 -7.53
CA GLU A 412 -16.67 4.62 -6.72
C GLU A 412 -16.21 3.39 -7.52
N ALA A 413 -17.09 2.80 -8.32
CA ALA A 413 -16.72 1.68 -9.17
C ALA A 413 -15.67 2.08 -10.23
N THR A 414 -15.83 3.25 -10.86
CA THR A 414 -14.87 3.76 -11.84
C THR A 414 -13.53 4.07 -11.17
N TRP A 415 -13.56 4.72 -10.01
CA TRP A 415 -12.39 5.03 -9.22
C TRP A 415 -11.63 3.75 -8.84
N TYR A 416 -12.30 2.76 -8.28
CA TYR A 416 -11.69 1.49 -7.85
C TYR A 416 -10.92 0.78 -8.98
N TYR A 417 -11.44 0.75 -10.20
CA TYR A 417 -10.76 0.08 -11.33
C TYR A 417 -9.76 0.97 -12.08
N TYR A 418 -9.97 2.29 -12.10
CA TYR A 418 -9.22 3.22 -12.94
C TYR A 418 -8.50 4.34 -12.18
N GLN A 419 -8.29 4.21 -10.87
CA GLN A 419 -7.53 5.16 -10.05
C GLN A 419 -6.14 5.45 -10.66
N HIS A 420 -5.48 4.43 -11.20
CA HIS A 420 -4.19 4.59 -11.88
C HIS A 420 -4.28 5.50 -13.13
N ILE A 421 -5.36 5.41 -13.92
CA ILE A 421 -5.59 6.28 -15.08
C ILE A 421 -5.86 7.72 -14.61
N VAL A 422 -6.66 7.89 -13.55
CA VAL A 422 -6.91 9.20 -12.93
C VAL A 422 -5.61 9.85 -12.46
N ALA A 423 -4.75 9.08 -11.76
CA ALA A 423 -3.45 9.57 -11.32
C ALA A 423 -2.55 10.00 -12.50
N LEU A 424 -2.56 9.25 -13.61
CA LEU A 424 -1.82 9.61 -14.83
C LEU A 424 -2.34 10.90 -15.46
N PHE A 425 -3.65 11.15 -15.46
CA PHE A 425 -4.21 12.43 -15.91
C PHE A 425 -3.77 13.60 -15.01
N VAL A 426 -3.87 13.44 -13.68
CA VAL A 426 -3.42 14.46 -12.72
C VAL A 426 -1.94 14.78 -12.93
N GLN A 427 -1.09 13.75 -13.01
CA GLN A 427 0.34 13.92 -13.28
C GLN A 427 0.59 14.62 -14.61
N SER A 428 -0.15 14.27 -15.67
CA SER A 428 0.01 14.88 -16.98
C SER A 428 -0.35 16.37 -16.99
N ILE A 429 -1.39 16.77 -16.25
CA ILE A 429 -1.78 18.18 -16.12
C ILE A 429 -0.78 18.95 -15.26
N LEU A 430 -0.35 18.39 -14.13
CA LEU A 430 0.65 19.01 -13.24
C LEU A 430 2.00 19.21 -13.93
N VAL A 431 2.42 18.26 -14.77
CA VAL A 431 3.67 18.34 -15.53
C VAL A 431 3.67 19.50 -16.54
N CYS A 432 2.50 19.85 -17.09
CA CYS A 432 2.37 20.98 -17.99
C CYS A 432 2.37 22.34 -17.27
N ASP A 433 1.98 22.37 -15.98
CA ASP A 433 1.89 23.55 -15.09
C ASP A 433 1.58 24.88 -15.81
N ASN A 434 0.45 24.94 -16.53
CA ASN A 434 0.13 26.08 -17.38
C ASN A 434 -1.33 26.54 -17.21
N ALA A 435 -1.50 27.76 -16.69
CA ALA A 435 -2.82 28.35 -16.45
C ALA A 435 -3.65 28.56 -17.74
N ILE A 436 -3.00 28.83 -18.88
CA ILE A 436 -3.70 28.98 -20.17
C ILE A 436 -4.22 27.63 -20.65
N LEU A 437 -3.41 26.57 -20.52
CA LEU A 437 -3.83 25.20 -20.80
C LEU A 437 -5.01 24.83 -19.90
N ASN A 438 -4.91 25.03 -18.59
CA ASN A 438 -5.98 24.69 -17.65
C ASN A 438 -7.30 25.41 -17.96
N ARG A 439 -7.25 26.70 -18.34
CA ARG A 439 -8.44 27.44 -18.81
C ARG A 439 -9.02 26.84 -20.10
N LYS A 440 -8.17 26.45 -21.05
CA LYS A 440 -8.61 25.82 -22.29
C LYS A 440 -9.25 24.45 -22.04
N LEU A 441 -8.64 23.64 -21.17
CA LEU A 441 -9.18 22.33 -20.77
C LEU A 441 -10.54 22.48 -20.08
N TRP A 442 -10.66 23.46 -19.18
CA TRP A 442 -11.93 23.77 -18.52
C TRP A 442 -13.03 24.16 -19.51
N ALA A 443 -12.74 25.07 -20.44
CA ALA A 443 -13.69 25.49 -21.47
C ALA A 443 -14.14 24.30 -22.34
N LEU A 444 -13.22 23.40 -22.68
CA LEU A 444 -13.52 22.20 -23.46
C LEU A 444 -14.46 21.24 -22.71
N LEU A 445 -14.15 20.95 -21.44
CA LEU A 445 -14.88 20.00 -20.60
C LEU A 445 -16.28 20.51 -20.23
N THR A 446 -16.44 21.82 -20.06
CA THR A 446 -17.73 22.47 -19.75
C THR A 446 -18.61 22.70 -20.97
N SER A 447 -18.10 22.49 -22.19
CA SER A 447 -18.90 22.69 -23.41
C SER A 447 -20.05 21.68 -23.51
N PHE A 448 -21.25 22.13 -23.89
CA PHE A 448 -22.42 21.25 -24.08
C PHE A 448 -22.43 20.54 -25.44
N LYS A 449 -21.52 20.91 -26.35
CA LYS A 449 -21.55 20.48 -27.75
C LYS A 449 -20.96 19.09 -28.00
N SER A 450 -20.13 18.60 -27.08
CA SER A 450 -19.36 17.36 -27.27
C SER A 450 -19.78 16.26 -26.31
N ARG A 451 -19.71 15.01 -26.79
CA ARG A 451 -19.99 13.81 -25.98
C ARG A 451 -18.87 13.59 -24.94
N PRO A 452 -19.12 12.85 -23.84
CA PRO A 452 -18.10 12.57 -22.83
C PRO A 452 -16.82 11.93 -23.40
N PHE A 453 -16.95 10.98 -24.32
CA PHE A 453 -15.82 10.37 -25.03
C PHE A 453 -14.99 11.42 -25.78
N GLU A 454 -15.63 12.26 -26.60
CA GLU A 454 -14.95 13.31 -27.37
C GLU A 454 -14.22 14.30 -26.45
N LYS A 455 -14.83 14.66 -25.32
CA LYS A 455 -14.22 15.54 -24.32
C LYS A 455 -12.94 14.95 -23.75
N VAL A 456 -12.96 13.68 -23.33
CA VAL A 456 -11.77 12.99 -22.80
C VAL A 456 -10.67 12.91 -23.87
N VAL A 457 -11.02 12.55 -25.11
CA VAL A 457 -10.05 12.48 -26.21
C VAL A 457 -9.44 13.84 -26.50
N GLN A 458 -10.26 14.88 -26.65
CA GLN A 458 -9.78 16.23 -26.95
C GLN A 458 -8.95 16.82 -25.80
N THR A 459 -9.34 16.60 -24.54
CA THR A 459 -8.52 16.96 -23.37
C THR A 459 -7.17 16.27 -23.43
N THR A 460 -7.14 14.97 -23.76
CA THR A 460 -5.90 14.21 -23.91
C THR A 460 -5.02 14.77 -25.04
N LEU A 461 -5.63 15.09 -26.19
CA LEU A 461 -4.94 15.72 -27.32
C LEU A 461 -4.34 17.09 -26.97
N GLU A 462 -5.04 17.89 -26.16
CA GLU A 462 -4.54 19.20 -25.73
C GLU A 462 -3.39 19.08 -24.72
N ILE A 463 -3.46 18.13 -23.78
CA ILE A 463 -2.39 17.86 -22.81
C ILE A 463 -1.14 17.35 -23.55
N TRP A 464 -1.28 16.34 -24.41
CA TRP A 464 -0.14 15.76 -25.14
C TRP A 464 0.34 16.63 -26.30
N GLY A 465 -0.49 17.57 -26.77
CA GLY A 465 -0.13 18.57 -27.76
C GLY A 465 0.70 19.72 -27.20
N PHE A 466 0.67 19.91 -25.88
CA PHE A 466 1.35 21.02 -25.20
C PHE A 466 2.87 21.09 -25.48
N PRO A 467 3.65 19.98 -25.41
CA PRO A 467 5.08 19.98 -25.72
C PRO A 467 5.43 20.42 -27.15
N PHE A 468 4.48 20.35 -28.09
CA PHE A 468 4.70 20.71 -29.50
C PHE A 468 4.36 22.18 -29.79
N ARG A 469 3.59 22.83 -28.92
CA ARG A 469 3.11 24.21 -29.12
C ARG A 469 3.92 25.24 -28.34
N ASP A 470 4.49 24.84 -27.21
CA ASP A 470 5.27 25.74 -26.38
C ASP A 470 6.70 25.92 -26.93
N LYS A 471 6.87 27.01 -27.70
CA LYS A 471 8.16 27.40 -28.29
C LYS A 471 9.14 28.01 -27.29
N GLN A 472 8.72 28.26 -26.04
CA GLN A 472 9.57 28.91 -25.02
C GLN A 472 10.38 27.90 -24.19
N ASN A 473 10.08 26.59 -24.30
CA ASN A 473 10.82 25.59 -23.55
C ASN A 473 12.19 25.31 -24.16
N ASN A 474 13.24 25.36 -23.34
CA ASN A 474 14.55 24.89 -23.72
C ASN A 474 14.51 23.36 -24.01
N PHE A 475 15.50 22.87 -24.76
CA PHE A 475 15.60 21.47 -25.17
C PHE A 475 15.46 20.48 -24.00
N THR A 476 16.10 20.77 -22.86
CA THR A 476 16.08 19.93 -21.66
C THR A 476 14.69 19.85 -21.03
N ASN A 477 13.96 20.97 -20.98
CA ASN A 477 12.60 21.03 -20.45
C ASN A 477 11.63 20.27 -21.35
N VAL A 478 11.78 20.40 -22.68
CA VAL A 478 10.99 19.64 -23.65
C VAL A 478 11.15 18.13 -23.47
N ILE A 479 12.38 17.65 -23.24
CA ILE A 479 12.65 16.23 -22.98
C ILE A 479 12.01 15.78 -21.68
N ALA A 480 12.25 16.49 -20.58
CA ALA A 480 11.72 16.12 -19.27
C ALA A 480 10.18 16.08 -19.25
N LEU A 481 9.55 17.07 -19.92
CA LEU A 481 8.11 17.15 -20.12
C LEU A 481 7.60 15.96 -20.95
N THR A 482 8.23 15.68 -22.10
CA THR A 482 7.86 14.59 -23.00
C THR A 482 8.00 13.23 -22.31
N GLU A 483 9.10 13.00 -21.60
CA GLU A 483 9.36 11.76 -20.87
C GLU A 483 8.32 11.52 -19.76
N SER A 484 7.96 12.57 -19.03
CA SER A 484 6.95 12.51 -17.98
C SER A 484 5.55 12.20 -18.53
N LEU A 485 5.15 12.86 -19.62
CA LEU A 485 3.85 12.63 -20.27
C LEU A 485 3.75 11.24 -20.91
N CYS A 486 4.83 10.71 -21.48
CA CYS A 486 4.83 9.39 -22.12
C CYS A 486 4.52 8.24 -21.16
N ARG A 487 4.74 8.40 -19.84
CA ARG A 487 4.32 7.42 -18.83
C ARG A 487 2.81 7.13 -18.90
N GLY A 488 2.01 8.13 -19.28
CA GLY A 488 0.57 8.03 -19.44
C GLY A 488 0.09 7.62 -20.83
N VAL A 489 0.92 7.72 -21.87
CA VAL A 489 0.49 7.57 -23.27
C VAL A 489 -0.12 6.20 -23.53
N SER A 490 0.60 5.10 -23.29
CA SER A 490 0.04 3.77 -23.53
C SER A 490 -1.16 3.43 -22.64
N PRO A 491 -1.12 3.62 -21.30
CA PRO A 491 -2.27 3.30 -20.44
C PRO A 491 -3.54 4.12 -20.76
N ILE A 492 -3.40 5.43 -20.98
CA ILE A 492 -4.55 6.31 -21.28
C ILE A 492 -5.09 6.01 -22.68
N SER A 493 -4.23 5.81 -23.68
CA SER A 493 -4.67 5.48 -25.05
C SER A 493 -5.41 4.14 -25.07
N ASN A 494 -4.88 3.10 -24.41
CA ASN A 494 -5.57 1.81 -24.30
C ASN A 494 -6.92 1.94 -23.58
N PHE A 495 -6.98 2.74 -22.51
CA PHE A 495 -8.24 3.04 -21.83
C PHE A 495 -9.25 3.70 -22.78
N ILE A 496 -8.86 4.75 -23.51
CA ILE A 496 -9.76 5.44 -24.44
C ILE A 496 -10.23 4.49 -25.55
N GLU A 497 -9.34 3.69 -26.12
CA GLU A 497 -9.69 2.69 -27.16
C GLU A 497 -10.69 1.65 -26.63
N ASP A 498 -10.52 1.17 -25.41
CA ASP A 498 -11.42 0.21 -24.79
C ASP A 498 -12.88 0.73 -24.68
N PHE A 499 -13.08 2.05 -24.71
CA PHE A 499 -14.40 2.69 -24.61
C PHE A 499 -14.79 3.49 -25.87
N ALA A 500 -14.04 3.33 -26.95
CA ALA A 500 -14.30 3.92 -28.25
C ALA A 500 -15.69 3.51 -28.81
N PRO A 501 -16.55 4.47 -29.20
CA PRO A 501 -17.71 4.14 -30.02
C PRO A 501 -17.25 3.76 -31.44
N SER A 502 -17.95 2.81 -32.06
CA SER A 502 -17.60 2.24 -33.38
C SER A 502 -17.66 3.24 -34.55
N THR A 503 -18.12 4.47 -34.32
CA THR A 503 -18.33 5.50 -35.35
C THR A 503 -17.27 6.60 -35.35
N ASP A 504 -16.46 6.76 -34.29
CA ASP A 504 -15.61 7.94 -34.08
C ASP A 504 -14.13 7.72 -34.47
N ASN A 505 -13.92 7.13 -35.66
CA ASN A 505 -12.58 6.77 -36.16
C ASN A 505 -11.62 7.97 -36.31
N LYS A 506 -12.13 9.19 -36.57
CA LYS A 506 -11.27 10.36 -36.83
C LYS A 506 -10.51 10.81 -35.58
N LEU A 507 -11.22 11.00 -34.46
CA LEU A 507 -10.60 11.44 -33.20
C LEU A 507 -9.63 10.39 -32.64
N GLN A 508 -9.97 9.10 -32.82
CA GLN A 508 -9.08 7.99 -32.45
C GLN A 508 -7.81 7.97 -33.30
N GLN A 509 -7.92 8.22 -34.61
CA GLN A 509 -6.75 8.36 -35.48
C GLN A 509 -5.88 9.56 -35.10
N GLU A 510 -6.47 10.70 -34.73
CA GLU A 510 -5.73 11.87 -34.24
C GLU A 510 -5.00 11.56 -32.93
N LEU A 511 -5.67 10.89 -31.97
CA LEU A 511 -5.07 10.49 -30.70
C LEU A 511 -3.91 9.52 -30.89
N LEU A 512 -4.08 8.52 -31.76
CA LEU A 512 -3.05 7.56 -32.08
C LEU A 512 -1.85 8.22 -32.77
N LEU A 513 -2.10 9.13 -33.70
CA LEU A 513 -1.05 9.90 -34.36
C LEU A 513 -0.23 10.70 -33.35
N LEU A 514 -0.89 11.40 -32.42
CA LEU A 514 -0.20 12.18 -31.39
C LEU A 514 0.53 11.30 -30.37
N SER A 515 -0.05 10.16 -30.00
CA SER A 515 0.59 9.14 -29.16
C SER A 515 1.89 8.66 -29.80
N GLN A 516 1.86 8.42 -31.12
CA GLN A 516 3.03 8.00 -31.87
C GLN A 516 4.12 9.08 -31.94
N GLN A 517 3.72 10.34 -32.13
CA GLN A 517 4.66 11.47 -32.12
C GLN A 517 5.35 11.61 -30.75
N MET A 518 4.59 11.54 -29.66
CA MET A 518 5.11 11.65 -28.29
C MET A 518 6.13 10.57 -27.97
N GLU A 519 5.80 9.30 -28.23
CA GLU A 519 6.70 8.18 -27.97
C GLU A 519 7.94 8.22 -28.87
N MET A 520 7.81 8.55 -30.16
CA MET A 520 8.99 8.72 -31.02
C MET A 520 9.88 9.87 -30.56
N ARG A 521 9.29 10.98 -30.08
CA ARG A 521 10.05 12.09 -29.52
C ARG A 521 10.79 11.66 -28.26
N ARG A 522 10.16 10.88 -27.37
CA ARG A 522 10.84 10.30 -26.20
C ARG A 522 11.99 9.38 -26.58
N ILE A 523 11.79 8.48 -27.55
CA ILE A 523 12.84 7.56 -28.02
C ILE A 523 14.00 8.33 -28.64
N ALA A 524 13.71 9.33 -29.47
CA ALA A 524 14.72 10.21 -30.06
C ALA A 524 15.51 10.93 -28.96
N ALA A 525 14.83 11.53 -27.97
CA ALA A 525 15.45 12.22 -26.85
C ALA A 525 16.35 11.32 -25.99
N LYS A 526 15.93 10.06 -25.79
CA LYS A 526 16.68 9.07 -25.01
C LYS A 526 18.00 8.66 -25.67
N HIS A 527 18.04 8.59 -27.00
CA HIS A 527 19.17 7.98 -27.72
C HIS A 527 20.06 8.98 -28.44
N LEU A 528 19.54 10.15 -28.80
CA LEU A 528 20.22 11.17 -29.59
C LEU A 528 20.77 12.32 -28.72
N THR A 529 21.83 12.97 -29.20
CA THR A 529 22.29 14.25 -28.62
C THR A 529 21.33 15.38 -28.96
N SER A 530 21.44 16.54 -28.30
CA SER A 530 20.59 17.71 -28.59
C SER A 530 20.68 18.18 -30.04
N VAL A 531 21.90 18.20 -30.60
CA VAL A 531 22.14 18.58 -32.00
C VAL A 531 21.55 17.54 -32.96
N SER A 532 21.71 16.25 -32.65
CA SER A 532 21.14 15.15 -33.44
C SER A 532 19.61 15.13 -33.40
N PHE A 533 19.02 15.42 -32.24
CA PHE A 533 17.57 15.46 -32.07
C PHE A 533 16.93 16.58 -32.90
N ALA A 534 17.52 17.79 -32.91
CA ALA A 534 17.00 18.91 -33.69
C ALA A 534 16.91 18.62 -35.20
N ARG A 535 17.77 17.73 -35.73
CA ARG A 535 17.70 17.27 -37.13
C ARG A 535 16.59 16.26 -37.38
N VAL A 536 16.26 15.46 -36.36
CA VAL A 536 15.29 14.37 -36.43
C VAL A 536 13.86 14.84 -36.14
N GLU A 537 13.71 15.81 -35.25
CA GLU A 537 12.42 16.32 -34.78
C GLU A 537 11.44 16.73 -35.90
N PRO A 538 11.85 17.44 -36.97
CA PRO A 538 10.95 17.78 -38.08
C PRO A 538 10.38 16.57 -38.82
N HIS A 539 11.07 15.42 -38.79
CA HIS A 539 10.67 14.20 -39.49
C HIS A 539 9.72 13.31 -38.66
N ILE A 540 9.63 13.51 -37.34
CA ILE A 540 8.78 12.72 -36.43
C ILE A 540 7.31 12.73 -36.87
N LEU A 541 6.80 13.87 -37.30
CA LEU A 541 5.43 13.99 -37.81
C LEU A 541 5.20 13.10 -39.04
N SER A 542 6.12 13.14 -40.00
CA SER A 542 6.04 12.34 -41.22
C SER A 542 6.06 10.84 -40.92
N TRP A 543 6.95 10.39 -40.04
CA TRP A 543 7.01 8.97 -39.66
C TRP A 543 5.77 8.51 -38.89
N SER A 544 5.18 9.37 -38.07
CA SER A 544 3.96 9.04 -37.32
C SER A 544 2.79 8.85 -38.30
N GLN A 545 2.65 9.74 -39.28
CA GLN A 545 1.59 9.65 -40.30
C GLN A 545 1.72 8.41 -41.18
N GLN A 546 2.95 7.98 -41.48
CA GLN A 546 3.20 6.76 -42.24
C GLN A 546 2.77 5.49 -41.50
N GLY A 547 2.71 5.53 -40.16
CA GLY A 547 2.36 4.43 -39.29
C GLY A 547 3.46 3.37 -39.20
N LEU A 548 4.01 3.16 -38.00
CA LEU A 548 5.15 2.26 -37.78
C LEU A 548 4.93 0.81 -38.23
N LEU A 549 3.68 0.33 -38.22
CA LEU A 549 3.29 -1.02 -38.60
C LEU A 549 2.57 -1.10 -39.95
N LYS A 550 2.23 0.04 -40.56
CA LYS A 550 1.47 0.09 -41.83
C LYS A 550 2.35 -0.16 -43.06
N LYS A 551 3.66 0.13 -42.97
CA LYS A 551 4.62 -0.06 -44.05
C LYS A 551 5.82 -0.87 -43.57
N LYS A 552 6.19 -1.87 -44.37
CA LYS A 552 7.30 -2.78 -44.08
C LYS A 552 8.64 -2.05 -43.93
N GLU A 553 8.85 -0.94 -44.64
CA GLU A 553 10.08 -0.15 -44.55
C GLU A 553 10.07 0.96 -43.48
N ALA A 554 8.98 1.17 -42.73
CA ALA A 554 8.87 2.33 -41.82
C ALA A 554 9.96 2.35 -40.73
N ILE A 555 10.06 1.28 -39.92
CA ILE A 555 11.10 1.19 -38.88
C ILE A 555 12.51 1.15 -39.49
N PRO A 556 12.81 0.33 -40.53
CA PRO A 556 14.11 0.38 -41.20
C PRO A 556 14.49 1.77 -41.73
N ALA A 557 13.54 2.54 -42.28
CA ALA A 557 13.79 3.89 -42.78
C ALA A 557 14.12 4.88 -41.65
N ILE A 558 13.41 4.80 -40.52
CA ILE A 558 13.70 5.60 -39.32
C ILE A 558 15.11 5.30 -38.82
N VAL A 559 15.44 4.02 -38.66
CA VAL A 559 16.75 3.55 -38.17
C VAL A 559 17.87 3.99 -39.10
N LYS A 560 17.68 3.83 -40.43
CA LYS A 560 18.64 4.29 -41.44
C LYS A 560 18.86 5.80 -41.34
N HIS A 561 17.78 6.57 -41.25
CA HIS A 561 17.87 8.03 -41.12
C HIS A 561 18.59 8.45 -39.83
N TRP A 562 18.30 7.81 -38.70
CA TRP A 562 18.97 8.13 -37.42
C TRP A 562 20.46 7.74 -37.43
N SER A 563 20.81 6.65 -38.11
CA SER A 563 22.19 6.23 -38.27
C SER A 563 22.98 7.14 -39.21
N GLU A 564 22.41 7.51 -40.36
CA GLU A 564 23.12 8.24 -41.43
C GLU A 564 23.11 9.75 -41.22
N GLN A 565 22.00 10.33 -40.75
CA GLN A 565 21.78 11.78 -40.69
C GLN A 565 21.93 12.34 -39.25
N ALA A 566 21.60 11.54 -38.24
CA ALA A 566 21.64 11.96 -36.83
C ALA A 566 22.89 11.47 -36.07
N GLY A 567 23.75 10.67 -36.71
CA GLY A 567 25.00 10.19 -36.12
C GLY A 567 24.81 9.21 -34.94
N LEU A 568 23.73 8.41 -34.96
CA LEU A 568 23.48 7.41 -33.93
C LEU A 568 24.62 6.37 -33.92
N ALA A 569 25.27 6.21 -32.77
CA ALA A 569 26.34 5.23 -32.60
C ALA A 569 25.81 3.80 -32.85
N SER A 570 26.59 2.98 -33.59
CA SER A 570 26.23 1.59 -33.93
C SER A 570 25.91 0.74 -32.70
N GLN A 571 26.53 1.03 -31.56
CA GLN A 571 26.29 0.37 -30.27
C GLN A 571 24.90 0.67 -29.66
N ARG A 572 24.28 1.81 -29.99
CA ARG A 572 22.94 2.21 -29.50
C ARG A 572 21.79 1.73 -30.39
N LEU A 573 22.10 1.34 -31.63
CA LEU A 573 21.14 0.85 -32.61
C LEU A 573 20.23 -0.27 -32.06
N PRO A 574 20.74 -1.26 -31.29
CA PRO A 574 19.89 -2.30 -30.71
C PRO A 574 18.84 -1.78 -29.73
N HIS A 575 19.18 -0.76 -28.94
CA HIS A 575 18.28 -0.20 -27.95
C HIS A 575 17.19 0.67 -28.57
N VAL A 576 17.52 1.43 -29.62
CA VAL A 576 16.53 2.21 -30.39
C VAL A 576 15.51 1.29 -31.04
N ILE A 577 15.94 0.21 -31.68
CA ILE A 577 15.03 -0.74 -32.32
C ILE A 577 14.13 -1.43 -31.29
N LEU A 578 14.67 -1.84 -30.13
CA LEU A 578 13.86 -2.38 -29.04
C LEU A 578 12.78 -1.40 -28.59
N ASP A 579 13.15 -0.14 -28.38
CA ASP A 579 12.19 0.88 -27.96
C ASP A 579 11.13 1.15 -29.04
N LEU A 580 11.49 1.16 -30.33
CA LEU A 580 10.55 1.32 -31.45
C LEU A 580 9.61 0.10 -31.59
N LEU A 581 10.12 -1.12 -31.37
CA LEU A 581 9.31 -2.33 -31.37
C LEU A 581 8.37 -2.38 -30.16
N ALA A 582 8.85 -1.99 -28.98
CA ALA A 582 8.03 -1.91 -27.77
C ALA A 582 6.92 -0.86 -27.91
N MET A 583 7.25 0.32 -28.44
CA MET A 583 6.28 1.35 -28.80
C MET A 583 5.25 0.80 -29.80
N SER A 584 5.72 0.12 -30.84
CA SER A 584 4.86 -0.48 -31.86
C SER A 584 3.96 -1.56 -31.27
N ASN A 585 4.41 -2.37 -30.32
CA ASN A 585 3.57 -3.35 -29.63
C ASN A 585 2.54 -2.67 -28.70
N ALA A 586 2.98 -1.65 -27.95
CA ALA A 586 2.14 -0.93 -26.99
C ALA A 586 1.04 -0.09 -27.64
N LEU A 587 1.29 0.48 -28.82
CA LEU A 587 0.33 1.30 -29.59
C LEU A 587 -0.26 0.57 -30.80
N GLY A 588 0.30 -0.58 -31.19
CA GLY A 588 -0.07 -1.33 -32.40
C GLY A 588 -1.33 -2.15 -32.28
N LYS A 589 -1.85 -2.37 -31.06
CA LYS A 589 -3.20 -2.90 -30.84
C LYS A 589 -4.28 -2.05 -31.52
N MET A 590 -4.00 -0.76 -31.77
CA MET A 590 -4.91 0.18 -32.43
C MET A 590 -4.96 0.09 -33.96
N ASN A 591 -4.01 -0.59 -34.64
CA ASN A 591 -3.83 -0.38 -36.08
C ASN A 591 -3.42 -1.58 -36.93
N SER A 592 -3.00 -2.71 -36.35
CA SER A 592 -2.36 -3.76 -37.15
C SER A 592 -2.61 -5.17 -36.61
N SER A 593 -2.63 -6.14 -37.52
CA SER A 593 -2.71 -7.55 -37.15
C SER A 593 -1.38 -8.04 -36.57
N GLU A 594 -1.43 -8.98 -35.64
CA GLU A 594 -0.26 -9.66 -35.05
C GLU A 594 0.75 -10.15 -36.13
N LYS A 595 0.25 -10.47 -37.33
CA LYS A 595 1.02 -10.91 -38.50
C LYS A 595 1.94 -9.83 -39.08
N GLU A 596 1.53 -8.56 -39.06
CA GLU A 596 2.34 -7.45 -39.59
C GLU A 596 3.52 -7.16 -38.65
N TYR A 597 3.27 -7.23 -37.35
CA TYR A 597 4.31 -7.09 -36.33
C TYR A 597 5.30 -8.26 -36.37
N GLN A 598 4.82 -9.50 -36.46
CA GLN A 598 5.66 -10.68 -36.65
C GLN A 598 6.55 -10.55 -37.89
N TYR A 599 6.00 -10.15 -39.03
CA TYR A 599 6.75 -9.98 -40.28
C TYR A 599 7.87 -8.93 -40.16
N ILE A 600 7.59 -7.81 -39.48
CA ILE A 600 8.60 -6.76 -39.26
C ILE A 600 9.75 -7.32 -38.41
N VAL A 601 9.45 -8.03 -37.32
CA VAL A 601 10.45 -8.67 -36.45
C VAL A 601 11.29 -9.69 -37.23
N GLU A 602 10.67 -10.53 -38.05
CA GLU A 602 11.37 -11.56 -38.84
C GLU A 602 12.41 -10.96 -39.82
N ASN A 603 12.13 -9.79 -40.41
CA ASN A 603 12.98 -9.17 -41.42
C ASN A 603 14.15 -8.33 -40.88
N PHE A 604 14.32 -8.20 -39.55
CA PHE A 604 15.43 -7.45 -38.92
C PHE A 604 16.78 -8.21 -38.89
N GLU A 605 17.12 -8.93 -39.96
CA GLU A 605 18.27 -9.87 -40.01
C GLU A 605 19.66 -9.21 -39.93
N LYS A 606 19.80 -7.99 -40.47
CA LYS A 606 21.13 -7.39 -40.72
C LYS A 606 21.76 -6.69 -39.52
N PHE A 607 20.95 -6.23 -38.55
CA PHE A 607 21.46 -5.33 -37.52
C PHE A 607 21.39 -5.90 -36.10
N ILE A 608 20.45 -6.81 -35.79
CA ILE A 608 20.18 -7.20 -34.39
C ILE A 608 19.59 -8.62 -34.25
N LYS A 609 20.41 -9.65 -34.46
CA LYS A 609 19.96 -11.06 -34.44
C LYS A 609 19.47 -11.56 -33.06
N LEU A 610 20.05 -11.07 -31.95
CA LEU A 610 19.69 -11.53 -30.60
C LEU A 610 18.32 -10.98 -30.15
N GLN A 611 18.08 -9.69 -30.34
CA GLN A 611 16.84 -9.02 -29.94
C GLN A 611 15.64 -9.51 -30.77
N ARG A 612 15.86 -9.78 -32.07
CA ARG A 612 14.86 -10.46 -32.90
C ARG A 612 14.42 -11.78 -32.26
N LEU A 613 15.38 -12.63 -31.91
CA LEU A 613 15.11 -13.94 -31.32
C LEU A 613 14.42 -13.82 -29.96
N GLU A 614 14.77 -12.82 -29.16
CA GLU A 614 14.10 -12.53 -27.88
C GLU A 614 12.62 -12.17 -28.09
N GLU A 615 12.31 -11.28 -29.04
CA GLU A 615 10.93 -10.86 -29.31
C GLU A 615 10.11 -12.00 -29.94
N MET A 616 10.71 -12.77 -30.86
CA MET A 616 10.07 -13.97 -31.41
C MET A 616 9.80 -15.03 -30.34
N HIS A 617 10.70 -15.17 -29.35
CA HIS A 617 10.51 -16.10 -28.24
C HIS A 617 9.38 -15.67 -27.30
N LYS A 618 9.34 -14.38 -26.92
CA LYS A 618 8.30 -13.82 -26.04
C LYS A 618 6.89 -13.99 -26.61
N ASN A 619 6.75 -13.88 -27.93
CA ASN A 619 5.47 -14.00 -28.63
C ASN A 619 5.22 -15.40 -29.22
N GLU A 620 6.04 -16.40 -28.87
CA GLU A 620 5.90 -17.80 -29.34
C GLU A 620 5.97 -18.00 -30.88
N TRP A 621 6.58 -17.06 -31.62
CA TRP A 621 6.67 -17.10 -33.09
C TRP A 621 7.81 -17.95 -33.64
N ILE A 622 8.60 -18.60 -32.78
CA ILE A 622 9.66 -19.52 -33.22
C ILE A 622 9.03 -20.87 -33.62
N GLY A 623 8.28 -20.85 -34.73
CA GLY A 623 7.58 -22.01 -35.28
C GLY A 623 8.45 -22.90 -36.17
N LYS A 624 9.54 -22.36 -36.74
CA LYS A 624 10.49 -23.15 -37.55
C LYS A 624 11.45 -23.89 -36.61
N GLN A 625 11.69 -25.18 -36.87
CA GLN A 625 12.75 -25.91 -36.18
C GLN A 625 14.11 -25.32 -36.59
N LEU A 626 14.82 -24.74 -35.63
CA LEU A 626 16.19 -24.30 -35.84
C LEU A 626 17.07 -25.53 -35.99
N SER A 627 17.95 -25.52 -36.99
CA SER A 627 19.02 -26.51 -37.05
C SER A 627 19.97 -26.31 -35.87
N LEU A 628 20.33 -27.39 -35.17
CA LEU A 628 21.26 -27.34 -34.02
C LEU A 628 22.67 -26.86 -34.40
N THR A 629 23.01 -26.85 -35.69
CA THR A 629 24.30 -26.40 -36.21
C THR A 629 24.26 -24.98 -36.79
N SER A 630 23.10 -24.31 -36.79
CA SER A 630 22.99 -22.96 -37.34
C SER A 630 23.56 -21.91 -36.38
N SER A 631 24.14 -20.84 -36.93
CA SER A 631 24.56 -19.68 -36.13
C SER A 631 23.39 -19.05 -35.35
N GLU A 632 22.17 -19.16 -35.87
CA GLU A 632 20.95 -18.71 -35.23
C GLU A 632 20.60 -19.53 -33.98
N SER A 633 20.82 -20.85 -33.99
CA SER A 633 20.60 -21.71 -32.81
C SER A 633 21.54 -21.36 -31.65
N VAL A 634 22.79 -20.99 -31.96
CA VAL A 634 23.78 -20.54 -30.97
C VAL A 634 23.36 -19.20 -30.35
N LEU A 635 22.88 -18.27 -31.17
CA LEU A 635 22.36 -16.98 -30.67
C LEU A 635 21.08 -17.17 -29.84
N TYR A 636 20.19 -18.06 -30.27
CA TYR A 636 18.98 -18.41 -29.53
C TYR A 636 19.33 -19.02 -28.17
N ASN A 637 20.30 -19.93 -28.13
CA ASN A 637 20.81 -20.54 -26.89
C ASN A 637 21.36 -19.47 -25.92
N ARG A 638 22.19 -18.52 -26.40
CA ARG A 638 22.73 -17.41 -25.60
C ARG A 638 21.66 -16.45 -25.09
N MET A 639 20.67 -16.13 -25.92
CA MET A 639 19.54 -15.28 -25.54
C MET A 639 18.73 -15.93 -24.41
N LEU A 640 18.43 -17.23 -24.52
CA LEU A 640 17.73 -17.98 -23.48
C LEU A 640 18.54 -18.09 -22.18
N GLU A 641 19.86 -18.32 -22.26
CA GLU A 641 20.74 -18.32 -21.09
C GLU A 641 20.62 -16.99 -20.32
N ARG A 642 20.62 -15.85 -21.02
CA ARG A 642 20.41 -14.54 -20.40
C ARG A 642 19.03 -14.41 -19.75
N LEU A 643 17.96 -14.79 -20.44
CA LEU A 643 16.59 -14.73 -19.89
C LEU A 643 16.40 -15.60 -18.64
N TYR A 644 17.06 -16.77 -18.59
CA TYR A 644 16.99 -17.69 -17.47
C TYR A 644 17.92 -17.30 -16.31
N MET A 645 18.96 -16.50 -16.54
CA MET A 645 19.75 -15.92 -15.45
C MET A 645 18.96 -14.85 -14.69
N ASP A 646 18.21 -13.99 -15.41
CA ASP A 646 17.44 -12.89 -14.80
C ASP A 646 16.19 -13.36 -14.04
N LYS A 647 15.67 -14.54 -14.36
CA LYS A 647 14.50 -15.14 -13.71
C LYS A 647 14.92 -16.43 -13.02
N THR A 648 14.87 -16.50 -11.68
CA THR A 648 15.17 -17.74 -10.94
C THR A 648 14.41 -18.90 -11.55
N PRO A 649 15.06 -19.83 -12.28
CA PRO A 649 14.32 -20.85 -13.00
C PRO A 649 13.68 -21.76 -11.96
N SER A 650 12.38 -22.08 -12.12
CA SER A 650 11.76 -23.05 -11.22
C SER A 650 12.48 -24.39 -11.38
N ASN A 651 13.04 -24.94 -10.31
CA ASN A 651 13.76 -26.23 -10.27
C ASN A 651 12.91 -27.46 -10.71
N LYS A 652 11.66 -27.27 -11.15
CA LYS A 652 10.65 -28.33 -11.21
C LYS A 652 10.39 -29.02 -12.54
N THR A 653 10.96 -28.62 -13.68
CA THR A 653 10.72 -29.42 -14.92
C THR A 653 11.76 -29.19 -16.01
N LEU A 654 12.81 -30.02 -16.01
CA LEU A 654 13.38 -30.52 -17.26
C LEU A 654 12.50 -31.70 -17.72
N LYS A 655 12.11 -31.76 -18.99
CA LYS A 655 11.17 -32.80 -19.50
C LYS A 655 11.92 -33.83 -20.35
N ALA A 656 11.76 -35.11 -20.04
CA ALA A 656 12.46 -36.22 -20.68
C ALA A 656 12.13 -36.49 -22.16
N LYS A 657 11.11 -35.85 -22.75
CA LYS A 657 10.74 -36.04 -24.16
C LYS A 657 11.19 -34.86 -25.02
N ILE A 658 12.41 -34.97 -25.54
CA ILE A 658 12.98 -33.97 -26.45
C ILE A 658 12.70 -34.40 -27.90
N ASN A 659 11.55 -33.99 -28.44
CA ASN A 659 11.14 -34.37 -29.79
C ASN A 659 11.38 -33.26 -30.84
N GLN A 660 11.88 -32.08 -30.44
CA GLN A 660 12.13 -30.95 -31.36
C GLN A 660 13.41 -30.19 -31.00
N ASN A 661 14.15 -29.73 -32.01
CA ASN A 661 15.41 -29.00 -31.83
C ASN A 661 15.27 -27.75 -30.96
N ASN A 662 14.19 -26.99 -31.11
CA ASN A 662 13.95 -25.77 -30.32
C ASN A 662 13.80 -26.08 -28.82
N HIS A 663 13.13 -27.21 -28.49
CA HIS A 663 13.05 -27.70 -27.11
C HIS A 663 14.40 -28.15 -26.58
N LEU A 664 15.20 -28.84 -27.41
CA LEU A 664 16.56 -29.23 -27.02
C LEU A 664 17.42 -28.01 -26.69
N ILE A 665 17.36 -26.95 -27.50
CA ILE A 665 18.10 -25.70 -27.25
C ILE A 665 17.66 -25.05 -25.93
N GLN A 666 16.36 -25.03 -25.64
CA GLN A 666 15.83 -24.52 -24.36
C GLN A 666 16.34 -25.31 -23.15
N GLU A 667 16.31 -26.65 -23.23
CA GLU A 667 16.79 -27.51 -22.14
C GLU A 667 18.31 -27.36 -21.95
N ILE A 668 19.09 -27.25 -23.04
CA ILE A 668 20.53 -26.95 -22.96
C ILE A 668 20.77 -25.58 -22.29
N SER A 669 20.02 -24.54 -22.68
CA SER A 669 20.15 -23.20 -22.06
C SER A 669 19.86 -23.22 -20.56
N LYS A 670 18.78 -23.90 -20.12
CA LYS A 670 18.47 -24.04 -18.69
C LYS A 670 19.57 -24.80 -17.95
N LEU A 671 20.04 -25.91 -18.53
CA LEU A 671 21.07 -26.75 -17.93
C LEU A 671 22.37 -25.98 -17.72
N LYS A 672 22.77 -25.19 -18.72
CA LYS A 672 23.92 -24.30 -18.60
C LYS A 672 23.73 -23.25 -17.52
N VAL A 673 22.56 -22.63 -17.40
CA VAL A 673 22.29 -21.65 -16.33
C VAL A 673 22.37 -22.29 -14.94
N PHE A 674 21.79 -23.46 -14.74
CA PHE A 674 21.91 -24.20 -13.48
C PHE A 674 23.37 -24.52 -13.14
N LEU A 675 24.11 -25.05 -14.11
CA LEU A 675 25.53 -25.36 -13.92
C LEU A 675 26.37 -24.11 -13.69
N THR A 676 26.14 -23.02 -14.41
CA THR A 676 26.88 -21.76 -14.21
C THR A 676 26.64 -21.20 -12.82
N ASN A 677 25.40 -21.22 -12.31
CA ASN A 677 25.09 -20.77 -10.95
C ASN A 677 25.83 -21.61 -9.89
N ASP A 678 25.87 -22.92 -10.05
CA ASP A 678 26.58 -23.80 -9.13
C ASP A 678 28.11 -23.66 -9.28
N ILE A 679 28.63 -23.47 -10.50
CA ILE A 679 30.07 -23.21 -10.74
C ILE A 679 30.50 -21.90 -10.09
N VAL A 680 29.81 -20.78 -10.37
CA VAL A 680 30.18 -19.45 -9.83
C VAL A 680 30.22 -19.52 -8.31
N TRP A 681 29.17 -20.06 -7.68
CA TRP A 681 29.10 -20.23 -6.25
C TRP A 681 30.28 -21.06 -5.70
N MET A 682 30.54 -22.22 -6.30
CA MET A 682 31.66 -23.09 -5.89
C MET A 682 33.00 -22.38 -6.01
N THR A 683 33.23 -21.64 -7.10
CA THR A 683 34.47 -20.93 -7.34
C THR A 683 34.69 -19.76 -6.37
N GLU A 684 33.64 -19.15 -5.85
CA GLU A 684 33.72 -18.04 -4.90
C GLU A 684 33.90 -18.52 -3.46
N HIS A 685 33.27 -19.65 -3.08
CA HIS A 685 33.13 -20.05 -1.69
C HIS A 685 33.98 -21.25 -1.29
N VAL A 686 34.43 -22.09 -2.23
CA VAL A 686 35.14 -23.33 -1.90
C VAL A 686 36.66 -23.16 -1.97
N ARG A 687 37.33 -23.60 -0.91
CA ARG A 687 38.79 -23.75 -0.85
C ARG A 687 39.16 -25.23 -0.79
N PHE A 688 40.13 -25.65 -1.59
CA PHE A 688 40.48 -27.08 -1.71
C PHE A 688 41.02 -27.69 -0.41
N ASN A 689 41.70 -26.90 0.42
CA ASN A 689 42.23 -27.35 1.70
C ASN A 689 41.15 -27.58 2.77
N THR A 690 39.89 -27.18 2.52
CA THR A 690 38.78 -27.34 3.46
C THR A 690 37.56 -28.05 2.86
N ILE A 691 37.63 -28.49 1.59
CA ILE A 691 36.50 -29.11 0.87
C ILE A 691 36.00 -30.40 1.55
N GLU A 692 36.88 -31.12 2.26
CA GLU A 692 36.56 -32.35 3.01
C GLU A 692 35.89 -32.07 4.37
N HIS A 693 36.01 -30.84 4.89
CA HIS A 693 35.61 -30.44 6.24
C HIS A 693 34.49 -29.38 6.27
N GLU A 694 33.99 -28.92 5.12
CA GLU A 694 33.01 -27.83 5.01
C GLU A 694 31.57 -28.25 4.62
N SER A 695 30.66 -27.29 4.75
CA SER A 695 29.20 -27.36 4.96
C SER A 695 28.40 -28.34 4.06
N ARG A 696 27.28 -28.84 4.62
CA ARG A 696 26.20 -29.57 3.91
C ARG A 696 25.85 -28.97 2.55
N GLU A 697 25.97 -27.65 2.42
CA GLU A 697 25.70 -26.91 1.19
C GLU A 697 26.67 -27.25 0.05
N ASN A 698 27.96 -27.49 0.33
CA ASN A 698 28.95 -27.91 -0.68
C ASN A 698 28.57 -29.27 -1.29
N ILE A 699 28.21 -30.23 -0.44
CA ILE A 699 27.78 -31.57 -0.86
C ILE A 699 26.50 -31.47 -1.69
N GLU A 700 25.51 -30.70 -1.23
CA GLU A 700 24.25 -30.52 -1.96
C GLU A 700 24.46 -29.84 -3.33
N ARG A 701 25.37 -28.86 -3.44
CA ARG A 701 25.72 -28.20 -4.71
C ARG A 701 26.43 -29.16 -5.66
N LEU A 702 27.41 -29.91 -5.17
CA LEU A 702 28.15 -30.90 -5.97
C LEU A 702 27.26 -32.05 -6.46
N ASP A 703 26.35 -32.54 -5.61
CA ASP A 703 25.35 -33.54 -5.99
C ASP A 703 24.43 -33.01 -7.09
N ARG A 704 23.95 -31.77 -6.97
CA ARG A 704 23.18 -31.10 -8.03
C ARG A 704 23.99 -30.96 -9.32
N MET A 705 25.24 -30.51 -9.26
CA MET A 705 26.12 -30.42 -10.42
C MET A 705 26.30 -31.77 -11.11
N CYS A 706 26.52 -32.84 -10.35
CA CYS A 706 26.64 -34.19 -10.91
C CYS A 706 25.35 -34.64 -11.59
N LYS A 707 24.19 -34.40 -10.95
CA LYS A 707 22.88 -34.68 -11.55
C LYS A 707 22.68 -33.93 -12.87
N TRP A 708 23.03 -32.65 -12.92
CA TRP A 708 22.96 -31.85 -14.15
C TRP A 708 23.96 -32.29 -15.20
N LEU A 709 25.19 -32.60 -14.82
CA LEU A 709 26.21 -33.12 -15.73
C LEU A 709 25.87 -34.50 -16.27
N SER A 710 25.02 -35.29 -15.60
CA SER A 710 24.51 -36.59 -16.06
C SER A 710 23.22 -36.51 -16.87
N TYR A 711 22.69 -35.31 -17.14
CA TYR A 711 21.37 -35.14 -17.76
C TYR A 711 21.20 -35.83 -19.13
N PHE A 712 22.23 -35.87 -19.97
CA PHE A 712 22.16 -36.49 -21.31
C PHE A 712 22.67 -37.93 -21.34
N GLN A 713 22.97 -38.54 -20.19
CA GLN A 713 23.58 -39.88 -20.11
C GLN A 713 22.75 -40.94 -20.83
N ASP A 714 21.43 -40.92 -20.63
CA ASP A 714 20.49 -41.87 -21.24
C ASP A 714 19.88 -41.37 -22.56
N ILE A 715 20.18 -40.12 -22.95
CA ILE A 715 19.58 -39.46 -24.11
C ILE A 715 20.54 -39.45 -25.31
N ASN A 716 21.76 -38.92 -25.12
CA ASN A 716 22.73 -38.77 -26.20
C ASN A 716 24.16 -38.62 -25.65
N LYS A 717 24.98 -39.65 -25.84
CA LYS A 717 26.39 -39.68 -25.39
C LYS A 717 27.25 -38.55 -25.98
N LYS A 718 26.95 -38.07 -27.19
CA LYS A 718 27.69 -36.93 -27.79
C LYS A 718 27.36 -35.62 -27.08
N TYR A 719 26.08 -35.37 -26.75
CA TYR A 719 25.68 -34.17 -25.99
C TYR A 719 26.22 -34.21 -24.56
N GLN A 720 26.19 -35.40 -23.95
CA GLN A 720 26.80 -35.65 -22.65
C GLN A 720 28.29 -35.27 -22.65
N CYS A 721 29.05 -35.75 -23.64
CA CYS A 721 30.46 -35.40 -23.82
C CYS A 721 30.66 -33.88 -24.01
N SER A 722 29.88 -33.25 -24.89
CA SER A 722 29.94 -31.80 -25.13
C SER A 722 29.62 -30.97 -23.89
N LEU A 723 28.70 -31.43 -23.04
CA LEU A 723 28.35 -30.78 -21.78
C LEU A 723 29.52 -30.82 -20.79
N HIS A 724 30.18 -31.97 -20.66
CA HIS A 724 31.37 -32.12 -19.80
C HIS A 724 32.52 -31.22 -20.29
N LEU A 725 32.73 -31.13 -21.60
CA LEU A 725 33.71 -30.23 -22.19
C LEU A 725 33.36 -28.76 -21.94
N TRP A 726 32.10 -28.38 -22.12
CA TRP A 726 31.64 -27.01 -21.84
C TRP A 726 31.84 -26.65 -20.36
N PHE A 727 31.51 -27.56 -19.45
CA PHE A 727 31.69 -27.40 -18.00
C PHE A 727 33.16 -27.12 -17.63
N LEU A 728 34.10 -27.92 -18.17
CA LEU A 728 35.54 -27.68 -17.99
C LEU A 728 35.98 -26.34 -18.56
N LYS A 729 35.48 -25.97 -19.75
CA LYS A 729 35.77 -24.65 -20.35
C LYS A 729 35.31 -23.51 -19.42
N GLN A 730 34.12 -23.61 -18.81
CA GLN A 730 33.61 -22.57 -17.90
C GLN A 730 34.46 -22.43 -16.63
N ILE A 731 34.77 -23.54 -15.96
CA ILE A 731 35.60 -23.51 -14.75
C ILE A 731 36.99 -22.94 -15.06
N ARG A 732 37.60 -23.37 -16.17
CA ARG A 732 38.88 -22.84 -16.64
C ARG A 732 38.84 -21.33 -16.85
N MET A 733 37.80 -20.80 -17.51
CA MET A 733 37.68 -19.35 -17.74
C MET A 733 37.54 -18.56 -16.43
N LEU A 734 36.86 -19.13 -15.42
CA LEU A 734 36.59 -18.46 -14.15
C LEU A 734 37.77 -18.48 -13.17
N LYS A 735 38.51 -19.59 -13.07
CA LYS A 735 39.56 -19.78 -12.05
C LYS A 735 40.91 -20.28 -12.56
N GLY A 736 41.05 -20.48 -13.88
CA GLY A 736 42.27 -21.00 -14.48
C GLY A 736 42.38 -22.53 -14.44
N MET A 737 43.45 -23.04 -15.07
CA MET A 737 43.66 -24.49 -15.25
C MET A 737 44.00 -25.21 -13.95
N ASP A 738 44.86 -24.61 -13.12
CA ASP A 738 45.31 -25.23 -11.87
C ASP A 738 44.15 -25.49 -10.92
N TRP A 739 43.19 -24.55 -10.86
CA TRP A 739 41.97 -24.72 -10.06
C TRP A 739 41.06 -25.82 -10.63
N ALA A 740 40.86 -25.84 -11.96
CA ALA A 740 40.06 -26.87 -12.61
C ALA A 740 40.65 -28.27 -12.40
N GLU A 741 41.97 -28.41 -12.54
CA GLU A 741 42.68 -29.67 -12.29
C GLU A 741 42.56 -30.07 -10.81
N ALA A 742 42.87 -29.17 -9.87
CA ALA A 742 42.76 -29.43 -8.44
C ALA A 742 41.35 -29.87 -8.03
N PHE A 743 40.31 -29.25 -8.59
CA PHE A 743 38.92 -29.62 -8.33
C PHE A 743 38.56 -31.03 -8.84
N ILE A 744 38.85 -31.31 -10.12
CA ILE A 744 38.47 -32.59 -10.76
C ILE A 744 39.33 -33.75 -10.22
N THR A 745 40.56 -33.47 -9.79
CA THR A 745 41.50 -34.47 -9.25
C THR A 745 41.40 -34.67 -7.74
N HIS A 746 40.63 -33.84 -7.03
CA HIS A 746 40.55 -33.87 -5.59
C HIS A 746 40.14 -35.25 -5.06
N PRO A 747 40.92 -35.88 -4.15
CA PRO A 747 40.65 -37.24 -3.67
C PRO A 747 39.24 -37.41 -3.08
N TRP A 748 38.83 -36.51 -2.19
CA TRP A 748 37.48 -36.54 -1.61
C TRP A 748 36.36 -36.37 -2.64
N VAL A 749 36.46 -35.40 -3.56
CA VAL A 749 35.45 -35.17 -4.60
C VAL A 749 35.29 -36.42 -5.47
N ARG A 750 36.40 -37.05 -5.87
CA ARG A 750 36.37 -38.30 -6.64
C ARG A 750 35.77 -39.46 -5.86
N SER A 751 36.04 -39.55 -4.55
CA SER A 751 35.47 -40.60 -3.70
C SER A 751 33.94 -40.49 -3.56
N GLN A 752 33.42 -39.26 -3.44
CA GLN A 752 32.00 -39.00 -3.22
C GLN A 752 31.20 -38.91 -4.52
N PHE A 753 31.82 -38.46 -5.61
CA PHE A 753 31.16 -38.21 -6.88
C PHE A 753 31.85 -38.98 -8.03
N PRO A 754 31.43 -40.23 -8.30
CA PRO A 754 32.08 -41.11 -9.25
C PRO A 754 32.18 -40.58 -10.69
N LEU A 755 31.32 -39.63 -11.05
CA LEU A 755 31.30 -38.97 -12.36
C LEU A 755 32.67 -38.39 -12.75
N PHE A 756 33.46 -37.90 -11.78
CA PHE A 756 34.75 -37.25 -12.04
C PHE A 756 35.93 -38.23 -12.21
N HIS A 757 35.75 -39.53 -11.94
CA HIS A 757 36.85 -40.51 -12.07
C HIS A 757 36.49 -41.75 -12.90
N LYS A 758 35.23 -42.18 -12.97
CA LYS A 758 34.85 -43.39 -13.74
C LYS A 758 34.74 -43.08 -15.23
N SER A 759 35.54 -43.76 -16.04
CA SER A 759 35.51 -43.63 -17.51
C SER A 759 34.17 -44.03 -18.13
N GLU A 760 33.45 -44.94 -17.48
CA GLU A 760 32.09 -45.36 -17.84
C GLU A 760 31.06 -44.23 -17.73
N LEU A 761 31.27 -43.27 -16.79
CA LEU A 761 30.36 -42.15 -16.53
C LEU A 761 30.79 -40.87 -17.27
N SER A 762 32.10 -40.67 -17.46
CA SER A 762 32.64 -39.59 -18.28
C SER A 762 33.97 -39.98 -18.92
N SER A 763 33.99 -40.06 -20.25
CA SER A 763 35.23 -40.18 -21.03
C SER A 763 36.06 -38.90 -21.07
N VAL A 764 35.52 -37.79 -20.54
CA VAL A 764 36.17 -36.47 -20.48
C VAL A 764 36.90 -36.31 -19.15
N PHE A 765 36.21 -36.48 -18.02
CA PHE A 765 36.81 -36.30 -16.69
C PHE A 765 37.79 -37.41 -16.33
N SER A 766 37.55 -38.66 -16.78
CA SER A 766 38.45 -39.79 -16.53
C SER A 766 39.84 -39.62 -17.15
N LYS A 767 40.00 -38.75 -18.16
CA LYS A 767 41.32 -38.44 -18.73
C LYS A 767 42.24 -37.75 -17.72
N PHE A 768 41.71 -37.12 -16.68
CA PHE A 768 42.47 -36.55 -15.57
C PHE A 768 42.98 -37.60 -14.58
N ASN A 769 42.78 -38.91 -14.83
CA ASN A 769 43.32 -39.97 -13.97
C ASN A 769 44.77 -40.34 -14.32
N SER A 770 45.27 -39.99 -15.51
CA SER A 770 46.60 -40.37 -15.98
C SER A 770 47.53 -39.15 -16.04
N GLN A 771 48.32 -38.92 -14.99
CA GLN A 771 49.52 -38.07 -15.11
C GLN A 771 50.73 -38.97 -15.41
N PRO A 772 51.42 -38.81 -16.56
CA PRO A 772 52.78 -39.30 -16.70
C PRO A 772 53.70 -38.43 -15.83
N HIS A 773 54.52 -39.06 -14.97
CA HIS A 773 55.36 -38.39 -13.96
C HIS A 773 56.41 -37.37 -14.49
N ASN A 774 56.51 -37.13 -15.81
CA ASN A 774 57.60 -36.35 -16.44
C ASN A 774 57.15 -35.12 -17.26
N LEU A 775 55.92 -34.60 -17.09
CA LEU A 775 55.47 -33.39 -17.81
C LEU A 775 55.01 -32.27 -16.84
N PRO A 776 55.49 -31.03 -16.99
CA PRO A 776 54.98 -29.90 -16.22
C PRO A 776 53.62 -29.47 -16.79
N SER A 777 52.58 -29.52 -15.94
CA SER A 777 51.15 -29.28 -16.19
C SER A 777 50.50 -30.27 -17.18
N PHE A 778 49.57 -31.09 -16.67
CA PHE A 778 48.69 -31.89 -17.50
C PHE A 778 47.65 -30.94 -18.13
N ASP A 779 47.72 -30.71 -19.44
CA ASP A 779 46.63 -30.02 -20.15
C ASP A 779 45.59 -31.07 -20.58
N PRO A 780 44.48 -31.24 -19.84
CA PRO A 780 43.41 -32.18 -20.18
C PRO A 780 42.84 -31.99 -21.58
N PHE A 781 42.89 -30.78 -22.14
CA PHE A 781 42.43 -30.54 -23.50
C PHE A 781 43.41 -31.10 -24.53
N LEU A 782 44.69 -31.18 -24.22
CA LEU A 782 45.67 -31.94 -25.00
C LEU A 782 45.38 -33.43 -24.94
N ALA A 783 45.06 -34.02 -23.78
CA ALA A 783 44.65 -35.43 -23.69
C ALA A 783 43.29 -35.72 -24.38
N ILE A 784 42.40 -34.72 -24.45
CA ILE A 784 41.10 -34.83 -25.12
C ILE A 784 41.23 -34.73 -26.64
N TYR A 785 41.99 -33.76 -27.13
CA TYR A 785 42.13 -33.40 -28.54
C TYR A 785 43.49 -33.78 -29.14
N GLU A 786 44.26 -34.66 -28.48
CA GLU A 786 45.66 -34.97 -28.78
C GLU A 786 45.87 -35.27 -30.26
N GLN A 787 45.05 -36.17 -30.81
CA GLN A 787 45.14 -36.55 -32.22
C GLN A 787 44.76 -35.40 -33.16
N THR A 788 43.80 -34.56 -32.79
CA THR A 788 43.43 -33.38 -33.58
C THR A 788 44.55 -32.34 -33.56
N TYR A 789 45.17 -32.10 -32.39
CA TYR A 789 46.31 -31.20 -32.26
C TYR A 789 47.55 -31.75 -32.98
N LEU A 790 47.86 -33.04 -32.85
CA LEU A 790 48.96 -33.70 -33.55
C LEU A 790 48.76 -33.64 -35.06
N SER A 791 47.56 -33.95 -35.57
CA SER A 791 47.25 -33.85 -37.00
C SER A 791 47.29 -32.41 -37.53
N PHE A 792 46.85 -31.41 -36.74
CA PHE A 792 46.98 -30.00 -37.10
C PHE A 792 48.44 -29.57 -37.10
N LYS A 793 49.22 -29.94 -36.08
CA LYS A 793 50.65 -29.65 -35.96
C LYS A 793 51.44 -30.29 -37.09
N GLU A 794 51.13 -31.53 -37.46
CA GLU A 794 51.72 -32.22 -38.60
C GLU A 794 51.39 -31.52 -39.93
N ARG A 795 50.13 -31.12 -40.15
CA ARG A 795 49.73 -30.34 -41.33
C ARG A 795 50.38 -28.95 -41.36
N PHE A 796 50.43 -28.27 -40.23
CA PHE A 796 51.05 -26.95 -40.10
C PHE A 796 52.57 -27.02 -40.34
N ASN A 797 53.24 -28.04 -39.79
CA ASN A 797 54.65 -28.29 -40.04
C ASN A 797 54.91 -28.72 -41.50
N ALA A 798 53.99 -29.48 -42.12
CA ALA A 798 54.09 -29.81 -43.54
C ALA A 798 54.00 -28.56 -44.43
N ILE A 799 53.12 -27.61 -44.11
CA ILE A 799 52.99 -26.32 -44.81
C ILE A 799 54.23 -25.43 -44.60
N LEU A 800 54.78 -25.40 -43.39
CA LEU A 800 56.04 -24.70 -43.08
C LEU A 800 57.26 -25.31 -43.76
N LEU A 801 57.28 -26.64 -43.97
CA LEU A 801 58.36 -27.34 -44.67
C LEU A 801 58.24 -27.26 -46.21
N GLN A 802 57.02 -27.04 -46.73
CA GLN A 802 56.78 -26.83 -48.16
C GLN A 802 57.10 -25.40 -48.63
N THR A 803 57.22 -24.44 -47.72
CA THR A 803 57.60 -23.05 -48.05
C THR A 803 59.12 -22.87 -48.08
N ARG A 804 59.80 -23.53 -49.03
CA ARG A 804 60.99 -22.93 -49.66
C ARG A 804 60.51 -22.02 -50.80
N PRO A 805 61.07 -20.82 -50.99
CA PRO A 805 60.57 -19.89 -51.98
C PRO A 805 60.96 -20.38 -53.37
N SER A 806 60.06 -21.11 -54.03
CA SER A 806 60.03 -21.18 -55.49
C SER A 806 58.90 -20.28 -55.98
N ASN A 807 59.28 -19.19 -56.64
CA ASN A 807 58.37 -18.36 -57.41
C ASN A 807 57.66 -19.22 -58.46
N ASP A 808 56.37 -19.48 -58.25
CA ASP A 808 55.30 -19.60 -59.26
C ASP A 808 54.25 -20.63 -58.84
N ASN A 809 53.13 -20.13 -58.28
CA ASN A 809 51.76 -20.55 -58.61
C ASN A 809 50.73 -19.82 -57.74
N SER A 810 49.66 -19.33 -58.38
CA SER A 810 48.67 -18.41 -57.80
C SER A 810 47.55 -19.06 -56.98
N ASP A 811 47.53 -20.38 -56.82
CA ASP A 811 46.45 -21.10 -56.11
C ASP A 811 46.73 -21.37 -54.61
N GLU A 812 47.94 -21.12 -54.11
CA GLU A 812 48.27 -21.31 -52.69
C GLU A 812 47.82 -20.15 -51.77
N LYS A 813 47.21 -19.08 -52.31
CA LYS A 813 46.82 -17.90 -51.53
C LYS A 813 45.63 -18.13 -50.58
N SER A 814 44.85 -19.21 -50.73
CA SER A 814 43.73 -19.52 -49.80
C SER A 814 44.20 -20.15 -48.48
N ASN A 815 45.37 -20.79 -48.45
CA ASN A 815 45.98 -21.38 -47.25
C ASN A 815 46.84 -20.39 -46.46
N ILE A 816 47.15 -19.23 -47.05
CA ILE A 816 47.95 -18.18 -46.41
C ILE A 816 47.12 -17.38 -45.40
N ILE A 817 45.80 -17.26 -45.56
CA ILE A 817 44.95 -16.43 -44.67
C ILE A 817 44.84 -17.01 -43.24
N PRO A 818 44.62 -18.33 -43.03
CA PRO A 818 44.69 -18.92 -41.69
C PRO A 818 46.09 -18.79 -41.08
N CYS A 819 47.14 -18.90 -41.90
CA CYS A 819 48.53 -18.77 -41.46
C CYS A 819 48.89 -17.31 -41.09
N LEU A 820 48.37 -16.31 -41.81
CA LEU A 820 48.50 -14.88 -41.50
C LEU A 820 47.64 -14.47 -40.29
N ALA A 821 46.49 -15.10 -40.06
CA ALA A 821 45.71 -14.90 -38.84
C ALA A 821 46.45 -15.46 -37.61
N ALA A 822 47.11 -16.61 -37.75
CA ALA A 822 47.99 -17.16 -36.71
C ALA A 822 49.26 -16.32 -36.51
N LEU A 823 49.88 -15.80 -37.58
CA LEU A 823 51.07 -14.93 -37.53
C LEU A 823 50.78 -13.53 -36.99
N SER A 824 49.63 -12.92 -37.33
CA SER A 824 49.26 -11.58 -36.85
C SER A 824 49.00 -11.55 -35.34
N VAL A 825 48.52 -12.65 -34.75
CA VAL A 825 48.39 -12.84 -33.30
C VAL A 825 49.77 -13.02 -32.63
N VAL A 826 50.75 -13.59 -33.34
CA VAL A 826 52.13 -13.78 -32.84
C VAL A 826 52.98 -12.50 -32.97
N CYS A 827 52.70 -11.65 -33.97
CA CYS A 827 53.53 -10.49 -34.28
C CYS A 827 53.10 -9.16 -33.63
N TYR A 828 51.94 -9.05 -32.99
CA TYR A 828 51.43 -7.77 -32.46
C TYR A 828 51.71 -7.50 -30.96
N PHE A 829 52.51 -8.33 -30.28
CA PHE A 829 52.95 -8.07 -28.90
C PHE A 829 54.49 -8.08 -28.82
N PRO A 830 55.13 -6.97 -28.39
CA PRO A 830 56.57 -6.83 -28.49
C PRO A 830 57.32 -7.74 -27.50
N THR A 831 58.13 -8.63 -28.07
CA THR A 831 59.44 -9.10 -27.59
C THR A 831 59.67 -9.28 -26.08
N ARG A 832 59.51 -10.52 -25.59
CA ARG A 832 60.59 -11.41 -25.09
C ARG A 832 59.99 -12.55 -24.25
N HIS A 833 60.39 -13.79 -24.58
CA HIS A 833 60.13 -15.06 -23.88
C HIS A 833 58.67 -15.44 -23.62
N TYR A 834 58.11 -16.19 -24.56
CA TYR A 834 56.95 -17.04 -24.29
C TYR A 834 57.28 -18.51 -24.57
N SER A 835 56.88 -19.38 -23.65
CA SER A 835 57.09 -20.83 -23.72
C SER A 835 56.03 -21.46 -24.63
N SER A 836 56.28 -22.69 -25.10
CA SER A 836 55.33 -23.50 -25.89
C SER A 836 53.90 -23.55 -25.31
N GLN A 837 53.69 -23.26 -24.02
CA GLN A 837 52.38 -23.20 -23.36
C GLN A 837 51.51 -21.99 -23.76
N GLN A 838 52.07 -20.83 -24.06
CA GLN A 838 51.26 -19.64 -24.39
C GLN A 838 50.70 -19.68 -25.82
N LEU A 839 51.44 -20.27 -26.76
CA LEU A 839 50.95 -20.59 -28.10
C LEU A 839 49.84 -21.65 -28.07
N LYS A 840 49.89 -22.60 -27.11
CA LYS A 840 48.83 -23.60 -26.88
C LYS A 840 47.54 -22.97 -26.34
N GLY A 841 47.64 -21.96 -25.48
CA GLY A 841 46.48 -21.22 -24.96
C GLY A 841 45.67 -20.50 -26.04
N LEU A 842 46.34 -19.92 -27.04
CA LEU A 842 45.70 -19.20 -28.16
C LEU A 842 45.01 -20.12 -29.17
N PHE A 843 45.57 -21.32 -29.42
CA PHE A 843 44.94 -22.33 -30.28
C PHE A 843 43.59 -22.82 -29.72
N PHE A 844 43.49 -22.96 -28.40
CA PHE A 844 42.24 -23.35 -27.72
C PHE A 844 41.22 -22.21 -27.58
N PHE A 845 41.61 -20.95 -27.79
CA PHE A 845 40.67 -19.82 -27.82
C PHE A 845 39.89 -19.76 -29.16
N PHE A 846 40.47 -20.30 -30.24
CA PHE A 846 39.86 -20.35 -31.57
C PHE A 846 39.02 -21.62 -31.83
N LEU A 847 39.07 -22.62 -30.94
CA LEU A 847 38.34 -23.91 -30.99
C LEU A 847 37.22 -23.98 -29.92
#